data_AF-L1PAW9-F1
#
_entry.id   AF-L1PAW9-F1
#
_cell.length_a   1.000
_cell.length_b   1.000
_cell.length_c   1.000
_cell.angle_alpha   90.00
_cell.angle_beta   90.00
_cell.angle_gamma   90.00
#
_symmetry.space_group_name_H-M   'P 1'
#
loop_
_entity.id
_entity.type
_entity.pdbx_description
1 polymer ?
#
loop_
_entity_poly.entity_id
_entity_poly.type
_entity_poly.pdbx_seq_one_letter_code
_entity_poly.pdbx_strand_id
1 'polypeptide(L)'
;MNQNTTNSYISKSLDIAKDIDKKLRAEDFDIINNIGSFISSEEEIISCLFNSILIGEFITDTNFENLNSSQEGLDFSVIENIDLLSIENILANNKEIPDSTRSSIEIFKEHIIQIKSIISDLYIPFVKDVRVILKNQETDIVITSFYKYQITNNNDYVLKIFILNISLCLIDILFDETQYCFDRIASIKEEILSIESIPKYRFLKNEIEKIKKKATFLLFKWCKRAEVSGVSLYIDKGIESYETELKNYGSDWISLVDYINNHYYNEKSEKQKISERKLKKSFADIKDKNFDEFSCREIHLYIKYYKDINKNLDKLDEIILFLEEWKDEEEINNEEKNIRTIIYNYARNNRFSLFTETCDDREDLQKQYYKINNKDNKNYFLQYKFIDKSIQLLNTELKQTNETTTIEEIDKIENYLKKIESEYITYKKNIEWILEHIYFIYRVSFKECIIDDIFIYSSFLLPLDNRKSKDRFEKITDDFRELKSQLPLFRKMAEFKGDVSKVKEDLFQFDEKIEKHDTKTIELMGLFSAIIAFVMGSIPTFQYLKNIFDVGIFFVVFATSLISFLLVLLFITGRIKVNKEQEWWKSPILYFYPAMIIITIALSCFKPKDDNHKTTTLQQTEKTVIEEKITSNKTVDTLKQSKTTKKHTISTKDSLK
;
A
#
# COMPACT_ATOMS: atom_id res chain seq x y z
N MET A 1 -33.28 12.50 7.56
CA MET A 1 -33.79 12.31 8.95
C MET A 1 -32.70 12.45 10.03
N ASN A 2 -32.91 13.36 10.99
CA ASN A 2 -32.03 13.70 12.12
C ASN A 2 -31.46 12.48 12.86
N GLN A 3 -30.17 12.19 12.66
CA GLN A 3 -29.43 11.33 13.58
C GLN A 3 -29.18 12.14 14.85
N ASN A 4 -29.74 11.65 15.94
CA ASN A 4 -29.52 12.08 17.33
C ASN A 4 -28.09 12.63 17.57
N THR A 5 -27.97 13.95 17.64
CA THR A 5 -26.82 14.73 18.14
C THR A 5 -26.65 14.64 19.65
N THR A 6 -27.17 13.59 20.30
CA THR A 6 -27.14 13.50 21.77
C THR A 6 -25.83 12.99 22.38
N ASN A 7 -24.84 12.53 21.59
CA ASN A 7 -23.55 12.07 22.13
C ASN A 7 -22.36 12.41 21.18
N SER A 8 -22.17 13.68 20.84
CA SER A 8 -20.90 14.12 20.24
C SER A 8 -19.81 14.13 21.31
N TYR A 9 -18.73 13.35 21.12
CA TYR A 9 -17.62 13.31 22.08
C TYR A 9 -16.91 14.65 22.12
N ILE A 10 -16.77 15.32 20.98
CA ILE A 10 -16.16 16.64 20.91
C ILE A 10 -17.02 17.68 21.64
N SER A 11 -18.34 17.67 21.44
CA SER A 11 -19.23 18.59 22.15
C SER A 11 -19.17 18.36 23.65
N LYS A 12 -19.14 17.08 24.08
CA LYS A 12 -18.97 16.70 25.48
C LYS A 12 -17.62 17.20 26.04
N SER A 13 -16.52 17.04 25.30
CA SER A 13 -15.21 17.59 25.69
C SER A 13 -15.26 19.11 25.89
N LEU A 14 -15.92 19.85 24.99
CA LEU A 14 -16.05 21.30 25.09
C LEU A 14 -16.90 21.72 26.29
N ASP A 15 -17.98 21.01 26.59
CA ASP A 15 -18.84 21.33 27.73
C ASP A 15 -18.15 21.06 29.07
N ILE A 16 -17.36 19.98 29.18
CA ILE A 16 -16.52 19.73 30.35
C ILE A 16 -15.46 20.83 30.49
N ALA A 17 -14.82 21.24 29.40
CA ALA A 17 -13.82 22.31 29.44
C ALA A 17 -14.40 23.66 29.89
N LYS A 18 -15.62 24.00 29.44
CA LYS A 18 -16.34 25.21 29.91
C LYS A 18 -16.63 25.15 31.41
N ASP A 19 -17.03 23.99 31.93
CA ASP A 19 -17.26 23.81 33.36
C ASP A 19 -15.96 23.96 34.16
N ILE A 20 -14.85 23.42 33.66
CA ILE A 20 -13.52 23.61 34.27
C ILE A 20 -13.14 25.09 34.32
N ASP A 21 -13.18 25.80 33.19
CA ASP A 21 -12.82 27.22 33.10
C ASP A 21 -13.71 28.08 34.01
N LYS A 22 -15.02 27.82 34.03
CA LYS A 22 -15.97 28.52 34.90
C LYS A 22 -15.63 28.35 36.38
N LYS A 23 -15.28 27.13 36.80
CA LYS A 23 -14.93 26.85 38.20
C LYS A 23 -13.60 27.47 38.59
N LEU A 24 -12.61 27.48 37.70
CA LEU A 24 -11.30 28.12 37.93
C LEU A 24 -11.41 29.64 38.10
N ARG A 25 -12.38 30.28 37.44
CA ARG A 25 -12.63 31.73 37.53
C ARG A 25 -13.49 32.15 38.73
N ALA A 26 -13.98 31.21 39.53
CA ALA A 26 -14.79 31.54 40.70
C ALA A 26 -13.92 32.15 41.82
N GLU A 27 -14.37 33.26 42.41
CA GLU A 27 -13.59 34.02 43.41
C GLU A 27 -13.25 33.21 44.69
N ASP A 28 -14.11 32.26 45.08
CA ASP A 28 -13.95 31.41 46.28
C ASP A 28 -13.50 29.97 45.97
N PHE A 29 -12.69 29.79 44.93
CA PHE A 29 -12.32 28.44 44.45
C PHE A 29 -11.35 27.69 45.38
N ASP A 30 -11.82 26.59 45.97
CA ASP A 30 -11.00 25.67 46.77
C ASP A 30 -10.31 24.62 45.89
N ILE A 31 -9.08 24.92 45.46
CA ILE A 31 -8.27 24.01 44.65
C ILE A 31 -7.88 22.74 45.41
N ILE A 32 -7.69 22.81 46.73
CA ILE A 32 -7.11 21.70 47.52
C ILE A 32 -8.07 20.53 47.57
N ASN A 33 -9.36 20.81 47.80
CA ASN A 33 -10.38 19.76 47.90
C ASN A 33 -10.93 19.31 46.54
N ASN A 34 -10.77 20.12 45.48
CA ASN A 34 -11.39 19.83 44.18
C ASN A 34 -10.42 19.30 43.12
N ILE A 35 -9.09 19.41 43.28
CA ILE A 35 -8.10 19.06 42.23
C ILE A 35 -8.29 17.64 41.65
N GLY A 36 -8.65 16.66 42.49
CA GLY A 36 -8.91 15.29 42.01
C GLY A 36 -10.09 15.21 41.05
N SER A 37 -11.17 15.98 41.30
CA SER A 37 -12.32 16.05 40.39
C SER A 37 -11.94 16.69 39.06
N PHE A 38 -11.06 17.69 39.06
CA PHE A 38 -10.59 18.31 37.82
C PHE A 38 -9.75 17.35 36.98
N ILE A 39 -8.81 16.64 37.61
CA ILE A 39 -8.01 15.62 36.92
C ILE A 39 -8.93 14.58 36.26
N SER A 40 -9.96 14.10 36.96
CA SER A 40 -10.93 13.18 36.36
C SER A 40 -11.69 13.78 35.18
N SER A 41 -12.07 15.06 35.26
CA SER A 41 -12.70 15.77 34.13
C SER A 41 -11.76 15.94 32.94
N GLU A 42 -10.46 16.19 33.16
CA GLU A 42 -9.46 16.23 32.09
C GLU A 42 -9.22 14.87 31.45
N GLU A 43 -9.10 13.82 32.27
CA GLU A 43 -9.00 12.44 31.79
C GLU A 43 -10.22 12.07 30.93
N GLU A 44 -11.42 12.54 31.31
CA GLU A 44 -12.64 12.38 30.51
C GLU A 44 -12.59 13.16 29.21
N ILE A 45 -12.10 14.41 29.20
CA ILE A 45 -11.88 15.19 27.96
C ILE A 45 -10.93 14.42 27.02
N ILE A 46 -9.81 13.93 27.54
CA ILE A 46 -8.82 13.17 26.76
C ILE A 46 -9.48 11.91 26.20
N SER A 47 -10.16 11.11 27.02
CA SER A 47 -10.89 9.91 26.56
C SER A 47 -11.92 10.23 25.47
N CYS A 48 -12.65 11.34 25.60
CA CYS A 48 -13.60 11.79 24.57
C CYS A 48 -12.89 12.12 23.25
N LEU A 49 -11.74 12.81 23.29
CA LEU A 49 -10.94 13.09 22.08
C LEU A 49 -10.45 11.81 21.41
N PHE A 50 -10.00 10.82 22.18
CA PHE A 50 -9.62 9.50 21.65
C PHE A 50 -10.81 8.78 21.00
N ASN A 51 -11.94 8.74 21.70
CA ASN A 51 -13.14 8.07 21.21
C ASN A 51 -13.68 8.75 19.95
N SER A 52 -13.59 10.07 19.83
CA SER A 52 -13.99 10.80 18.62
C SER A 52 -13.30 10.27 17.36
N ILE A 53 -11.98 10.02 17.43
CA ILE A 53 -11.24 9.38 16.33
C ILE A 53 -11.68 7.92 16.16
N LEU A 54 -11.76 7.17 17.26
CA LEU A 54 -12.07 5.74 17.23
C LEU A 54 -13.44 5.45 16.65
N ILE A 55 -14.44 6.32 16.86
CA ILE A 55 -15.79 6.18 16.32
C ILE A 55 -16.00 6.92 15.00
N GLY A 56 -14.98 7.61 14.47
CA GLY A 56 -15.07 8.27 13.17
C GLY A 56 -15.94 9.52 13.14
N GLU A 57 -16.12 10.22 14.27
CA GLU A 57 -17.00 11.40 14.39
C GLU A 57 -16.67 12.50 13.37
N PHE A 58 -15.40 12.62 13.00
CA PHE A 58 -14.90 13.57 11.98
C PHE A 58 -15.47 13.36 10.57
N ILE A 59 -16.04 12.19 10.28
CA ILE A 59 -16.76 11.89 9.03
C ILE A 59 -18.17 12.49 9.08
N THR A 60 -18.87 12.29 10.19
CA THR A 60 -20.31 12.59 10.31
C THR A 60 -20.62 14.00 10.81
N ASP A 61 -19.70 14.62 11.54
CA ASP A 61 -19.96 15.90 12.19
C ASP A 61 -19.81 17.08 11.21
N THR A 62 -20.95 17.66 10.85
CA THR A 62 -21.07 18.82 9.97
C THR A 62 -20.51 20.09 10.61
N ASN A 63 -20.38 20.16 11.94
CA ASN A 63 -19.84 21.35 12.61
C ASN A 63 -18.39 21.64 12.23
N PHE A 64 -17.64 20.61 11.79
CA PHE A 64 -16.30 20.79 11.25
C PHE A 64 -16.28 21.44 9.85
N GLU A 65 -17.41 21.52 9.13
CA GLU A 65 -17.53 22.31 7.89
C GLU A 65 -17.40 23.80 8.18
N ASN A 66 -17.85 24.20 9.37
CA ASN A 66 -17.84 25.57 9.86
C ASN A 66 -16.55 25.95 10.61
N LEU A 67 -15.54 25.07 10.69
CA LEU A 67 -14.22 25.40 11.29
C LEU A 67 -13.56 26.65 10.67
N ASN A 68 -13.97 27.04 9.46
CA ASN A 68 -13.46 28.22 8.75
C ASN A 68 -14.45 29.40 8.72
N SER A 69 -15.65 29.29 9.33
CA SER A 69 -16.69 30.33 9.32
C SER A 69 -17.04 30.79 10.73
N SER A 70 -17.02 32.10 10.96
CA SER A 70 -17.26 32.74 12.26
C SER A 70 -18.71 32.69 12.77
N GLN A 71 -19.54 31.78 12.26
CA GLN A 71 -20.93 31.60 12.70
C GLN A 71 -21.18 30.10 12.93
N GLU A 72 -21.51 29.75 14.17
CA GLU A 72 -22.02 28.45 14.61
C GLU A 72 -21.16 27.24 14.19
N GLY A 73 -19.91 27.20 14.68
CA GLY A 73 -19.01 26.04 14.62
C GLY A 73 -18.48 25.63 16.00
N LEU A 74 -17.74 24.51 16.07
CA LEU A 74 -17.07 24.08 17.30
C LEU A 74 -16.05 25.14 17.76
N ASP A 75 -16.27 25.74 18.93
CA ASP A 75 -15.39 26.75 19.50
C ASP A 75 -14.38 26.12 20.47
N PHE A 76 -13.19 25.81 19.97
CA PHE A 76 -12.07 25.30 20.77
C PHE A 76 -11.35 26.40 21.58
N SER A 77 -11.71 27.68 21.42
CA SER A 77 -11.04 28.77 22.12
C SER A 77 -11.17 28.67 23.64
N VAL A 78 -12.25 28.06 24.15
CA VAL A 78 -12.41 27.78 25.58
C VAL A 78 -11.27 26.94 26.11
N ILE A 79 -10.85 25.91 25.36
CA ILE A 79 -9.76 25.01 25.76
C ILE A 79 -8.41 25.70 25.63
N GLU A 80 -8.19 26.44 24.54
CA GLU A 80 -6.93 27.18 24.33
C GLU A 80 -6.71 28.25 25.43
N ASN A 81 -7.80 28.86 25.90
CA ASN A 81 -7.79 29.97 26.87
C ASN A 81 -7.95 29.56 28.34
N ILE A 82 -7.93 28.26 28.68
CA ILE A 82 -7.92 27.83 30.09
C ILE A 82 -6.70 28.48 30.78
N ASP A 83 -6.98 29.35 31.74
CA ASP A 83 -6.00 30.18 32.42
C ASP A 83 -5.30 29.42 33.56
N LEU A 84 -4.04 29.06 33.32
CA LEU A 84 -3.19 28.41 34.33
C LEU A 84 -2.55 29.43 35.29
N LEU A 85 -2.54 30.74 34.98
CA LEU A 85 -1.95 31.77 35.84
C LEU A 85 -2.72 31.90 37.15
N SER A 86 -4.04 31.73 37.10
CA SER A 86 -4.90 31.67 38.29
C SER A 86 -4.43 30.60 39.28
N ILE A 87 -3.97 29.44 38.80
CA ILE A 87 -3.45 28.34 39.63
C ILE A 87 -2.06 28.68 40.18
N GLU A 88 -1.19 29.30 39.37
CA GLU A 88 0.14 29.74 39.81
C GLU A 88 0.07 30.80 40.91
N ASN A 89 -0.90 31.72 40.81
CA ASN A 89 -1.17 32.72 41.84
C ASN A 89 -1.66 32.08 43.14
N ILE A 90 -2.54 31.06 43.07
CA ILE A 90 -3.01 30.32 44.26
C ILE A 90 -1.85 29.56 44.93
N LEU A 91 -0.95 28.96 44.15
CA LEU A 91 0.25 28.29 44.64
C LEU A 91 1.23 29.26 45.31
N ALA A 92 1.39 30.46 44.76
CA ALA A 92 2.29 31.48 45.30
C ALA A 92 1.79 32.06 46.64
N ASN A 93 0.46 32.14 46.82
CA ASN A 93 -0.16 32.76 47.98
C ASN A 93 -0.41 31.79 49.17
N ASN A 94 -0.44 30.47 48.94
CA ASN A 94 -0.68 29.47 49.98
C ASN A 94 0.59 28.70 50.36
N LYS A 95 1.17 29.03 51.54
CA LYS A 95 2.45 28.46 52.01
C LYS A 95 2.36 27.03 52.59
N GLU A 96 1.16 26.49 52.84
CA GLU A 96 0.93 25.20 53.49
C GLU A 96 0.23 24.16 52.59
N ILE A 97 0.59 24.08 51.30
CA ILE A 97 0.04 23.06 50.40
C ILE A 97 0.80 21.73 50.58
N PRO A 98 0.12 20.60 50.84
CA PRO A 98 0.75 19.28 50.92
C PRO A 98 1.47 18.88 49.61
N ASP A 99 2.58 18.14 49.71
CA ASP A 99 3.33 17.67 48.54
C ASP A 99 2.48 16.82 47.58
N SER A 100 1.53 16.05 48.11
CA SER A 100 0.58 15.27 47.30
C SER A 100 -0.35 16.15 46.46
N THR A 101 -0.84 17.26 47.04
CA THR A 101 -1.65 18.25 46.33
C THR A 101 -0.82 18.99 45.29
N ARG A 102 0.43 19.35 45.60
CA ARG A 102 1.35 19.94 44.61
C ARG A 102 1.61 18.99 43.44
N SER A 103 1.84 17.71 43.69
CA SER A 103 1.98 16.70 42.63
C SER A 103 0.72 16.56 41.78
N SER A 104 -0.46 16.66 42.39
CA SER A 104 -1.74 16.60 41.66
C SER A 104 -1.95 17.83 40.78
N ILE A 105 -1.54 19.01 41.25
CA ILE A 105 -1.59 20.25 40.45
C ILE A 105 -0.64 20.18 39.25
N GLU A 106 0.55 19.59 39.39
CA GLU A 106 1.45 19.37 38.24
C GLU A 106 0.86 18.38 37.22
N ILE A 107 0.17 17.33 37.68
CA ILE A 107 -0.58 16.42 36.79
C ILE A 107 -1.68 17.17 36.04
N PHE A 108 -2.46 17.98 36.75
CA PHE A 108 -3.50 18.82 36.14
C PHE A 108 -2.92 19.74 35.05
N LYS A 109 -1.82 20.44 35.35
CA LYS A 109 -1.12 21.27 34.35
C LYS A 109 -0.63 20.45 33.14
N GLU A 110 -0.04 19.27 33.39
CA GLU A 110 0.41 18.34 32.34
C GLU A 110 -0.78 17.97 31.42
N HIS A 111 -1.92 17.62 32.00
CA HIS A 111 -3.13 17.25 31.25
C HIS A 111 -3.73 18.42 30.45
N ILE A 112 -3.83 19.64 31.00
CA ILE A 112 -4.25 20.81 30.21
C ILE A 112 -3.35 21.03 29.00
N ILE A 113 -2.02 20.94 29.19
CA ILE A 113 -1.06 21.09 28.09
C ILE A 113 -1.27 20.00 27.03
N GLN A 114 -1.46 18.74 27.48
CA GLN A 114 -1.77 17.62 26.59
C GLN A 114 -3.05 17.85 25.80
N ILE A 115 -4.14 18.27 26.45
CA ILE A 115 -5.42 18.56 25.81
C ILE A 115 -5.25 19.64 24.73
N LYS A 116 -4.55 20.74 25.04
CA LYS A 116 -4.25 21.81 24.08
C LYS A 116 -3.48 21.27 22.87
N SER A 117 -2.41 20.51 23.09
CA SER A 117 -1.64 19.91 22.00
C SER A 117 -2.43 18.88 21.19
N ILE A 118 -3.24 18.05 21.84
CA ILE A 118 -4.11 17.08 21.15
C ILE A 118 -5.04 17.81 20.19
N ILE A 119 -5.67 18.91 20.61
CA ILE A 119 -6.65 19.62 19.79
C ILE A 119 -5.96 20.41 18.68
N SER A 120 -5.05 21.31 19.03
CA SER A 120 -4.50 22.30 18.10
C SER A 120 -3.45 21.69 17.17
N ASP A 121 -2.60 20.80 17.68
CA ASP A 121 -1.47 20.26 16.91
C ASP A 121 -1.81 18.96 16.17
N LEU A 122 -2.80 18.18 16.67
CA LEU A 122 -3.07 16.84 16.15
C LEU A 122 -4.47 16.69 15.55
N TYR A 123 -5.52 16.90 16.34
CA TYR A 123 -6.90 16.59 15.96
C TYR A 123 -7.42 17.51 14.85
N ILE A 124 -7.32 18.84 15.01
CA ILE A 124 -7.79 19.79 13.98
C ILE A 124 -7.06 19.59 12.64
N PRO A 125 -5.71 19.49 12.60
CA PRO A 125 -4.98 19.16 11.38
C PRO A 125 -5.41 17.82 10.76
N PHE A 126 -5.61 16.79 11.60
CA PHE A 126 -6.05 15.47 11.14
C PHE A 126 -7.40 15.53 10.45
N VAL A 127 -8.40 16.19 11.06
CA VAL A 127 -9.73 16.35 10.46
C VAL A 127 -9.65 17.09 9.13
N LYS A 128 -8.83 18.16 9.03
CA LYS A 128 -8.61 18.89 7.77
C LYS A 128 -7.99 18.00 6.70
N ASP A 129 -6.95 17.24 7.04
CA ASP A 129 -6.27 16.33 6.11
C ASP A 129 -7.25 15.24 5.62
N VAL A 130 -7.99 14.58 6.51
CA VAL A 130 -8.99 13.57 6.13
C VAL A 130 -10.05 14.14 5.20
N ARG A 131 -10.55 15.35 5.46
CA ARG A 131 -11.54 15.99 4.59
C ARG A 131 -11.00 16.27 3.20
N VAL A 132 -9.74 16.69 3.09
CA VAL A 132 -9.09 16.85 1.79
C VAL A 132 -9.03 15.50 1.07
N ILE A 133 -8.65 14.43 1.76
CA ILE A 133 -8.61 13.07 1.20
C ILE A 133 -9.99 12.64 0.68
N LEU A 134 -11.04 12.80 1.48
CA LEU A 134 -12.39 12.34 1.14
C LEU A 134 -13.03 13.15 0.01
N LYS A 135 -12.80 14.47 -0.05
CA LYS A 135 -13.31 15.32 -1.14
C LYS A 135 -12.64 15.05 -2.49
N ASN A 136 -11.48 14.41 -2.48
CA ASN A 136 -10.59 14.32 -3.63
C ASN A 136 -10.19 12.88 -3.95
N GLN A 137 -11.03 11.92 -3.59
CA GLN A 137 -10.77 10.50 -3.88
C GLN A 137 -10.59 10.20 -5.38
N GLU A 138 -11.01 11.10 -6.27
CA GLU A 138 -10.89 10.96 -7.72
C GLU A 138 -9.94 11.99 -8.36
N THR A 139 -9.14 12.73 -7.59
CA THR A 139 -8.17 13.71 -8.12
C THR A 139 -6.75 13.40 -7.67
N ASP A 140 -5.76 13.86 -8.45
CA ASP A 140 -4.33 13.68 -8.15
C ASP A 140 -3.95 14.55 -6.93
N ILE A 141 -4.02 13.99 -5.73
CA ILE A 141 -3.58 14.68 -4.51
C ILE A 141 -2.38 13.99 -3.92
N VAL A 142 -1.28 14.75 -3.81
CA VAL A 142 -0.13 14.38 -3.01
C VAL A 142 -0.45 14.64 -1.54
N ILE A 143 -0.77 13.59 -0.81
CA ILE A 143 -1.01 13.66 0.63
C ILE A 143 0.34 13.62 1.36
N THR A 144 0.89 14.79 1.71
CA THR A 144 2.14 14.91 2.48
C THR A 144 1.93 14.77 3.99
N SER A 145 0.68 14.60 4.46
CA SER A 145 0.31 14.68 5.88
C SER A 145 0.88 13.57 6.74
N PHE A 146 1.23 12.40 6.19
CA PHE A 146 1.82 11.31 6.97
C PHE A 146 3.14 11.70 7.68
N TYR A 147 3.90 12.63 7.10
CA TYR A 147 5.14 13.11 7.71
C TYR A 147 4.89 14.09 8.86
N LYS A 148 3.69 14.66 8.97
CA LYS A 148 3.32 15.59 10.05
C LYS A 148 3.10 14.87 11.38
N TYR A 149 2.60 13.64 11.34
CA TYR A 149 2.28 12.83 12.53
C TYR A 149 3.44 11.90 12.92
N GLN A 150 4.65 12.44 12.99
CA GLN A 150 5.83 11.71 13.47
C GLN A 150 6.02 11.94 14.97
N ILE A 151 6.41 10.89 15.69
CA ILE A 151 6.70 10.96 17.13
C ILE A 151 8.00 11.76 17.31
N THR A 152 7.88 13.04 17.64
CA THR A 152 9.03 13.92 17.88
C THR A 152 9.42 14.01 19.36
N ASN A 153 8.50 13.64 20.27
CA ASN A 153 8.75 13.66 21.72
C ASN A 153 8.39 12.31 22.36
N ASN A 154 9.40 11.58 22.83
CA ASN A 154 9.24 10.21 23.35
C ASN A 154 8.76 10.13 24.81
N ASN A 155 8.64 11.27 25.50
CA ASN A 155 8.39 11.28 26.95
C ASN A 155 6.91 11.42 27.33
N ASP A 156 6.06 11.88 26.41
CA ASP A 156 4.61 12.00 26.64
C ASP A 156 3.86 10.84 25.97
N TYR A 157 3.48 9.85 26.77
CA TYR A 157 2.77 8.68 26.25
C TYR A 157 1.31 8.98 25.88
N VAL A 158 0.64 9.97 26.47
CA VAL A 158 -0.75 10.29 26.10
C VAL A 158 -0.77 10.82 24.67
N LEU A 159 0.10 11.79 24.37
CA LEU A 159 0.30 12.30 23.01
C LEU A 159 0.75 11.19 22.06
N LYS A 160 1.68 10.33 22.51
CA LYS A 160 2.15 9.20 21.70
C LYS A 160 1.01 8.24 21.33
N ILE A 161 0.18 7.80 22.28
CA ILE A 161 -0.96 6.91 21.99
C ILE A 161 -1.95 7.63 21.06
N PHE A 162 -2.17 8.93 21.22
CA PHE A 162 -3.06 9.70 20.35
C PHE A 162 -2.53 9.76 18.90
N ILE A 163 -1.23 9.99 18.72
CA ILE A 163 -0.56 9.93 17.40
C ILE A 163 -0.69 8.53 16.78
N LEU A 164 -0.54 7.47 17.58
CA LEU A 164 -0.72 6.09 17.12
C LEU A 164 -2.18 5.83 16.68
N ASN A 165 -3.17 6.38 17.40
CA ASN A 165 -4.58 6.30 17.03
C ASN A 165 -4.87 7.01 15.69
N ILE A 166 -4.40 8.26 15.52
CA ILE A 166 -4.48 9.00 14.25
C ILE A 166 -3.83 8.20 13.13
N SER A 167 -2.60 7.73 13.36
CA SER A 167 -1.82 6.98 12.36
C SER A 167 -2.55 5.73 11.91
N LEU A 168 -3.12 4.97 12.84
CA LEU A 168 -3.89 3.76 12.53
C LEU A 168 -5.16 4.09 11.73
N CYS A 169 -5.83 5.21 12.05
CA CYS A 169 -7.00 5.66 11.31
C CYS A 169 -6.64 6.08 9.87
N LEU A 170 -5.54 6.81 9.68
CA LEU A 170 -5.05 7.18 8.35
C LEU A 170 -4.65 5.96 7.53
N ILE A 171 -3.99 4.97 8.14
CA ILE A 171 -3.63 3.72 7.48
C ILE A 171 -4.88 2.97 7.01
N ASP A 172 -5.96 2.96 7.80
CA ASP A 172 -7.23 2.33 7.42
C ASP A 172 -7.95 3.08 6.27
N ILE A 173 -7.90 4.42 6.27
CA ILE A 173 -8.43 5.23 5.16
C ILE A 173 -7.66 4.96 3.87
N LEU A 174 -6.35 4.83 3.99
CA LEU A 174 -5.40 4.69 2.89
C LEU A 174 -4.91 3.23 2.75
N PHE A 175 -5.78 2.28 3.08
CA PHE A 175 -5.38 0.88 3.26
C PHE A 175 -4.99 0.22 1.94
N ASP A 176 -3.76 -0.28 1.88
CA ASP A 176 -3.17 -0.90 0.70
C ASP A 176 -2.54 -2.28 1.01
N GLU A 177 -2.05 -2.96 -0.03
CA GLU A 177 -1.44 -4.29 0.09
C GLU A 177 0.11 -4.27 0.19
N THR A 178 0.71 -3.11 0.43
CA THR A 178 2.17 -2.97 0.55
C THR A 178 2.67 -3.57 1.86
N GLN A 179 3.89 -4.09 1.86
CA GLN A 179 4.55 -4.57 3.09
C GLN A 179 4.71 -3.45 4.12
N TYR A 180 4.97 -2.22 3.63
CA TYR A 180 5.08 -1.04 4.47
C TYR A 180 3.80 -0.79 5.30
N CYS A 181 2.62 -0.97 4.70
CA CYS A 181 1.36 -0.88 5.42
C CYS A 181 1.28 -1.90 6.58
N PHE A 182 1.63 -3.16 6.31
CA PHE A 182 1.68 -4.21 7.34
C PHE A 182 2.64 -3.87 8.48
N ASP A 183 3.88 -3.52 8.15
CA ASP A 183 4.93 -3.23 9.13
C ASP A 183 4.53 -2.07 10.04
N ARG A 184 3.88 -1.03 9.50
CA ARG A 184 3.38 0.09 10.30
C ARG A 184 2.27 -0.33 11.26
N ILE A 185 1.29 -1.11 10.80
CA ILE A 185 0.20 -1.57 11.68
C ILE A 185 0.77 -2.48 12.79
N ALA A 186 1.71 -3.37 12.44
CA ALA A 186 2.38 -4.24 13.39
C ALA A 186 3.15 -3.44 14.44
N SER A 187 3.95 -2.44 14.01
CA SER A 187 4.67 -1.53 14.91
C SER A 187 3.73 -0.80 15.87
N ILE A 188 2.62 -0.25 15.35
CA ILE A 188 1.61 0.42 16.19
C ILE A 188 1.05 -0.55 17.23
N LYS A 189 0.69 -1.78 16.84
CA LYS A 189 0.16 -2.78 17.76
C LYS A 189 1.16 -3.14 18.86
N GLU A 190 2.44 -3.34 18.51
CA GLU A 190 3.49 -3.67 19.47
C GLU A 190 3.78 -2.52 20.44
N GLU A 191 3.84 -1.29 19.93
CA GLU A 191 4.02 -0.10 20.76
C GLU A 191 2.85 0.07 21.75
N ILE A 192 1.60 -0.10 21.31
CA ILE A 192 0.43 -0.04 22.17
C ILE A 192 0.48 -1.10 23.27
N LEU A 193 0.88 -2.33 22.95
CA LEU A 193 1.05 -3.42 23.93
C LEU A 193 2.12 -3.09 24.98
N SER A 194 3.21 -2.42 24.58
CA SER A 194 4.24 -2.00 25.54
C SER A 194 3.71 -0.97 26.55
N ILE A 195 2.80 -0.09 26.10
CA ILE A 195 2.23 1.00 26.90
C ILE A 195 1.09 0.51 27.80
N GLU A 196 0.31 -0.49 27.37
CA GLU A 196 -0.81 -1.10 28.13
C GLU A 196 -0.39 -1.55 29.54
N SER A 197 0.89 -1.91 29.72
CA SER A 197 1.45 -2.37 31.00
C SER A 197 1.72 -1.25 32.02
N ILE A 198 1.67 0.02 31.63
CA ILE A 198 2.08 1.16 32.47
C ILE A 198 0.88 1.68 33.31
N PRO A 199 0.96 1.66 34.67
CA PRO A 199 -0.16 2.05 35.52
C PRO A 199 -0.66 3.49 35.35
N LYS A 200 0.22 4.44 34.96
CA LYS A 200 -0.12 5.87 34.76
C LYS A 200 -1.23 6.07 33.72
N TYR A 201 -1.42 5.14 32.78
CA TYR A 201 -2.36 5.28 31.66
C TYR A 201 -3.59 4.39 31.77
N ARG A 202 -3.91 3.92 32.98
CA ARG A 202 -5.08 3.07 33.23
C ARG A 202 -6.40 3.74 32.81
N PHE A 203 -6.50 5.07 32.87
CA PHE A 203 -7.72 5.78 32.45
C PHE A 203 -8.00 5.65 30.94
N LEU A 204 -6.98 5.35 30.11
CA LEU A 204 -7.11 5.09 28.67
C LEU A 204 -7.22 3.60 28.31
N LYS A 205 -7.44 2.71 29.28
CA LYS A 205 -7.41 1.26 29.05
C LYS A 205 -8.40 0.83 27.96
N ASN A 206 -9.60 1.41 27.95
CA ASN A 206 -10.64 1.05 26.99
C ASN A 206 -10.26 1.51 25.57
N GLU A 207 -9.72 2.71 25.43
CA GLU A 207 -9.26 3.29 24.18
C GLU A 207 -8.08 2.50 23.61
N ILE A 208 -7.12 2.14 24.47
CA ILE A 208 -5.99 1.25 24.14
C ILE A 208 -6.49 -0.10 23.61
N GLU A 209 -7.49 -0.70 24.27
CA GLU A 209 -8.09 -1.95 23.83
C GLU A 209 -8.75 -1.81 22.44
N LYS A 210 -9.48 -0.72 22.21
CA LYS A 210 -10.08 -0.43 20.90
C LYS A 210 -9.02 -0.26 19.80
N ILE A 211 -7.95 0.50 20.06
CA ILE A 211 -6.83 0.66 19.10
C ILE A 211 -6.23 -0.72 18.76
N LYS A 212 -6.02 -1.58 19.77
CA LYS A 212 -5.51 -2.95 19.59
C LYS A 212 -6.45 -3.81 18.74
N LYS A 213 -7.76 -3.79 19.01
CA LYS A 213 -8.78 -4.50 18.22
C LYS A 213 -8.74 -4.06 16.75
N LYS A 214 -8.73 -2.74 16.50
CA LYS A 214 -8.62 -2.17 15.15
C LYS A 214 -7.35 -2.62 14.44
N ALA A 215 -6.18 -2.50 15.08
CA ALA A 215 -4.91 -2.90 14.49
C ALA A 215 -4.87 -4.41 14.16
N THR A 216 -5.39 -5.24 15.06
CA THR A 216 -5.50 -6.70 14.86
C THR A 216 -6.35 -7.01 13.63
N PHE A 217 -7.47 -6.31 13.48
CA PHE A 217 -8.37 -6.51 12.35
C PHE A 217 -7.75 -6.11 11.01
N LEU A 218 -7.05 -4.96 10.95
CA LEU A 218 -6.35 -4.53 9.75
C LEU A 218 -5.22 -5.51 9.38
N LEU A 219 -4.47 -6.03 10.36
CA LEU A 219 -3.46 -7.07 10.12
C LEU A 219 -4.09 -8.36 9.56
N PHE A 220 -5.20 -8.81 10.13
CA PHE A 220 -5.95 -9.96 9.60
C PHE A 220 -6.35 -9.74 8.13
N LYS A 221 -6.92 -8.58 7.80
CA LYS A 221 -7.32 -8.26 6.43
C LYS A 221 -6.14 -8.24 5.46
N TRP A 222 -5.02 -7.65 5.86
CA TRP A 222 -3.81 -7.62 5.04
C TRP A 222 -3.29 -9.04 4.79
N CYS A 223 -3.16 -9.86 5.84
CA CYS A 223 -2.78 -11.26 5.74
C CYS A 223 -3.73 -12.05 4.83
N LYS A 224 -5.04 -11.77 4.92
CA LYS A 224 -6.05 -12.41 4.07
C LYS A 224 -5.88 -12.05 2.61
N ARG A 225 -5.58 -10.78 2.29
CA ARG A 225 -5.25 -10.37 0.92
C ARG A 225 -4.04 -11.15 0.41
N ALA A 226 -2.97 -11.22 1.18
CA ALA A 226 -1.76 -11.96 0.79
C ALA A 226 -2.04 -13.46 0.52
N GLU A 227 -2.84 -14.12 1.36
CA GLU A 227 -3.27 -15.52 1.16
C GLU A 227 -4.03 -15.69 -0.17
N VAL A 228 -5.02 -14.83 -0.42
CA VAL A 228 -5.88 -14.91 -1.61
C VAL A 228 -5.11 -14.61 -2.89
N SER A 229 -4.15 -13.69 -2.83
CA SER A 229 -3.28 -13.35 -3.95
C SER A 229 -2.15 -14.36 -4.18
N GLY A 230 -2.03 -15.39 -3.33
CA GLY A 230 -1.03 -16.45 -3.49
C GLY A 230 0.40 -15.99 -3.17
N VAL A 231 0.56 -14.91 -2.39
CA VAL A 231 1.87 -14.41 -1.99
C VAL A 231 2.38 -15.26 -0.83
N SER A 232 3.50 -15.96 -1.03
CA SER A 232 4.19 -16.67 0.05
C SER A 232 4.97 -15.68 0.90
N LEU A 233 4.35 -15.15 1.95
CA LEU A 233 5.06 -14.34 2.95
C LEU A 233 5.33 -15.16 4.19
N TYR A 234 6.56 -15.08 4.68
CA TYR A 234 6.89 -15.53 6.02
C TYR A 234 6.34 -14.50 7.01
N ILE A 235 5.23 -14.84 7.68
CA ILE A 235 4.61 -14.01 8.73
C ILE A 235 4.80 -14.74 10.05
N ASP A 236 5.61 -14.20 10.96
CA ASP A 236 6.00 -14.85 12.21
C ASP A 236 4.82 -15.35 13.06
N LYS A 237 3.68 -14.63 13.04
CA LYS A 237 2.45 -15.01 13.77
C LYS A 237 1.39 -15.73 12.91
N GLY A 238 1.53 -15.73 11.59
CA GLY A 238 0.52 -16.28 10.65
C GLY A 238 -0.86 -15.61 10.71
N ILE A 239 -1.71 -15.89 9.72
CA ILE A 239 -3.10 -15.36 9.66
C ILE A 239 -4.00 -15.92 10.79
N GLU A 240 -3.78 -17.19 11.15
CA GLU A 240 -4.60 -17.92 12.14
C GLU A 240 -4.50 -17.32 13.54
N SER A 241 -3.35 -16.73 13.89
CA SER A 241 -3.19 -16.03 15.17
C SER A 241 -4.10 -14.82 15.26
N TYR A 242 -4.16 -13.98 14.21
CA TYR A 242 -5.02 -12.80 14.21
C TYR A 242 -6.49 -13.18 14.14
N GLU A 243 -6.83 -14.21 13.36
CA GLU A 243 -8.20 -14.73 13.29
C GLU A 243 -8.69 -15.23 14.66
N THR A 244 -7.85 -15.99 15.38
CA THR A 244 -8.17 -16.50 16.72
C THR A 244 -8.34 -15.35 17.72
N GLU A 245 -7.44 -14.36 17.68
CA GLU A 245 -7.52 -13.18 18.53
C GLU A 245 -8.82 -12.39 18.32
N LEU A 246 -9.21 -12.18 17.05
CA LEU A 246 -10.46 -11.49 16.70
C LEU A 246 -11.70 -12.25 17.14
N LYS A 247 -11.71 -13.59 16.99
CA LYS A 247 -12.84 -14.41 17.43
C LYS A 247 -13.04 -14.37 18.95
N ASN A 248 -11.98 -14.10 19.71
CA ASN A 248 -12.07 -13.93 21.15
C ASN A 248 -12.64 -12.56 21.58
N TYR A 249 -12.72 -11.58 20.67
CA TYR A 249 -13.24 -10.24 21.00
C TYR A 249 -14.77 -10.16 21.05
N GLY A 250 -15.50 -11.06 20.38
CA GLY A 250 -16.97 -11.11 20.46
C GLY A 250 -17.66 -11.45 19.14
N SER A 251 -18.99 -11.52 19.18
CA SER A 251 -19.85 -11.94 18.05
C SER A 251 -19.70 -11.07 16.81
N ASP A 252 -19.55 -9.75 16.99
CA ASP A 252 -19.48 -8.80 15.87
C ASP A 252 -18.21 -9.02 15.04
N TRP A 253 -17.09 -9.25 15.73
CA TRP A 253 -15.81 -9.61 15.11
C TRP A 253 -15.87 -11.00 14.45
N ILE A 254 -16.49 -11.99 15.10
CA ILE A 254 -16.69 -13.33 14.51
C ILE A 254 -17.46 -13.22 13.19
N SER A 255 -18.60 -12.51 13.21
CA SER A 255 -19.45 -12.31 12.04
C SER A 255 -18.68 -11.69 10.86
N LEU A 256 -17.84 -10.70 11.16
CA LEU A 256 -17.05 -10.00 10.15
C LEU A 256 -15.91 -10.85 9.58
N VAL A 257 -15.18 -11.56 10.44
CA VAL A 257 -14.14 -12.51 10.06
C VAL A 257 -14.71 -13.64 9.19
N ASP A 258 -15.84 -14.22 9.61
CA ASP A 258 -16.51 -15.27 8.86
C ASP A 258 -17.01 -14.75 7.51
N TYR A 259 -17.57 -13.54 7.48
CA TYR A 259 -17.96 -12.89 6.23
C TYR A 259 -16.77 -12.76 5.28
N ILE A 260 -15.64 -12.22 5.73
CA ILE A 260 -14.42 -12.09 4.92
C ILE A 260 -13.95 -13.46 4.42
N ASN A 261 -13.84 -14.46 5.31
CA ASN A 261 -13.37 -15.80 4.95
C ASN A 261 -14.29 -16.50 3.92
N ASN A 262 -15.59 -16.23 3.97
CA ASN A 262 -16.55 -16.80 3.03
C ASN A 262 -16.54 -16.08 1.67
N HIS A 263 -16.20 -14.79 1.65
CA HIS A 263 -16.23 -13.97 0.43
C HIS A 263 -14.88 -13.88 -0.29
N TYR A 264 -13.78 -14.10 0.43
CA TYR A 264 -12.42 -14.03 -0.10
C TYR A 264 -11.72 -15.37 0.14
N TYR A 265 -11.67 -16.18 -0.92
CA TYR A 265 -11.01 -17.48 -0.93
C TYR A 265 -10.21 -17.64 -2.21
N ASN A 266 -9.15 -18.44 -2.15
CA ASN A 266 -8.43 -18.83 -3.36
C ASN A 266 -9.28 -19.84 -4.13
N GLU A 267 -9.72 -19.45 -5.33
CA GLU A 267 -10.54 -20.28 -6.24
C GLU A 267 -9.88 -21.61 -6.60
N LYS A 268 -8.55 -21.74 -6.46
CA LYS A 268 -7.80 -22.98 -6.73
C LYS A 268 -7.67 -23.90 -5.51
N SER A 269 -8.27 -23.55 -4.38
CA SER A 269 -8.13 -24.29 -3.11
C SER A 269 -9.35 -25.16 -2.79
N GLU A 270 -9.15 -26.24 -2.02
CA GLU A 270 -10.25 -27.07 -1.49
C GLU A 270 -11.25 -26.27 -0.64
N LYS A 271 -10.83 -25.10 -0.12
CA LYS A 271 -11.67 -24.17 0.64
C LYS A 271 -12.82 -23.58 -0.20
N GLN A 272 -12.72 -23.55 -1.54
CA GLN A 272 -13.77 -23.01 -2.42
C GLN A 272 -15.14 -23.63 -2.13
N LYS A 273 -15.27 -24.95 -2.15
CA LYS A 273 -16.55 -25.64 -1.94
C LYS A 273 -17.16 -25.34 -0.56
N ILE A 274 -16.32 -25.13 0.45
CA ILE A 274 -16.75 -24.78 1.80
C ILE A 274 -17.29 -23.35 1.80
N SER A 275 -16.57 -22.40 1.20
CA SER A 275 -17.00 -21.01 1.09
C SER A 275 -18.30 -20.86 0.29
N GLU A 276 -18.46 -21.58 -0.83
CA GLU A 276 -19.70 -21.58 -1.62
C GLU A 276 -20.91 -22.08 -0.82
N ARG A 277 -20.74 -23.14 -0.02
CA ARG A 277 -21.80 -23.64 0.87
C ARG A 277 -22.18 -22.62 1.93
N LYS A 278 -21.19 -21.94 2.52
CA LYS A 278 -21.44 -20.90 3.52
C LYS A 278 -22.14 -19.68 2.90
N LEU A 279 -21.73 -19.25 1.70
CA LEU A 279 -22.40 -18.19 0.94
C LEU A 279 -23.87 -18.53 0.64
N LYS A 280 -24.15 -19.77 0.21
CA LYS A 280 -25.53 -20.25 0.01
C LYS A 280 -26.37 -20.17 1.29
N LYS A 281 -25.76 -20.51 2.44
CA LYS A 281 -26.43 -20.43 3.74
C LYS A 281 -26.74 -18.98 4.10
N SER A 282 -25.76 -18.08 4.02
CA SER A 282 -25.97 -16.65 4.29
C SER A 282 -26.99 -16.01 3.35
N PHE A 283 -27.01 -16.41 2.07
CA PHE A 283 -27.98 -15.92 1.12
C PHE A 283 -29.41 -16.36 1.46
N ALA A 284 -29.58 -17.56 2.02
CA ALA A 284 -30.90 -18.07 2.40
C ALA A 284 -31.61 -17.18 3.45
N ASP A 285 -30.83 -16.45 4.27
CA ASP A 285 -31.35 -15.56 5.31
C ASP A 285 -31.89 -14.23 4.74
N ILE A 286 -31.52 -13.88 3.50
CA ILE A 286 -31.90 -12.60 2.86
C ILE A 286 -32.77 -12.75 1.62
N LYS A 287 -32.93 -13.98 1.11
CA LYS A 287 -33.59 -14.26 -0.18
C LYS A 287 -35.03 -13.73 -0.28
N ASP A 288 -35.74 -13.67 0.84
CA ASP A 288 -37.15 -13.28 0.93
C ASP A 288 -37.33 -11.84 1.45
N LYS A 289 -36.23 -11.11 1.72
CA LYS A 289 -36.26 -9.72 2.17
C LYS A 289 -36.47 -8.78 0.97
N ASN A 290 -37.11 -7.64 1.20
CA ASN A 290 -37.19 -6.57 0.21
C ASN A 290 -35.85 -5.82 0.11
N PHE A 291 -35.56 -5.26 -1.07
CA PHE A 291 -34.30 -4.51 -1.27
C PHE A 291 -34.17 -3.29 -0.36
N ASP A 292 -35.28 -2.64 0.03
CA ASP A 292 -35.30 -1.51 0.97
C ASP A 292 -34.78 -1.90 2.37
N GLU A 293 -34.79 -3.18 2.71
CA GLU A 293 -34.30 -3.71 3.99
C GLU A 293 -32.83 -4.14 3.92
N PHE A 294 -32.20 -4.12 2.75
CA PHE A 294 -30.84 -4.60 2.60
C PHE A 294 -29.84 -3.59 3.17
N SER A 295 -28.91 -4.10 3.98
CA SER A 295 -27.64 -3.44 4.23
C SER A 295 -26.74 -3.46 2.99
N CYS A 296 -25.73 -2.58 2.93
CA CYS A 296 -24.69 -2.62 1.90
C CYS A 296 -24.01 -3.99 1.88
N ARG A 297 -23.72 -4.57 3.05
CA ARG A 297 -23.18 -5.93 3.14
C ARG A 297 -24.10 -6.98 2.47
N GLU A 298 -25.40 -6.89 2.63
CA GLU A 298 -26.37 -7.81 2.01
C GLU A 298 -26.49 -7.58 0.50
N ILE A 299 -26.43 -6.32 0.03
CA ILE A 299 -26.32 -5.99 -1.40
C ILE A 299 -25.07 -6.66 -2.01
N HIS A 300 -23.91 -6.55 -1.34
CA HIS A 300 -22.69 -7.22 -1.78
C HIS A 300 -22.85 -8.75 -1.85
N LEU A 301 -23.44 -9.36 -0.83
CA LEU A 301 -23.73 -10.80 -0.80
C LEU A 301 -24.66 -11.22 -1.95
N TYR A 302 -25.74 -10.47 -2.19
CA TYR A 302 -26.71 -10.73 -3.26
C TYR A 302 -26.05 -10.71 -4.63
N ILE A 303 -25.28 -9.66 -4.93
CA ILE A 303 -24.54 -9.51 -6.20
C ILE A 303 -23.56 -10.67 -6.37
N LYS A 304 -22.76 -10.97 -5.34
CA LYS A 304 -21.78 -12.06 -5.39
C LYS A 304 -22.45 -13.42 -5.61
N TYR A 305 -23.58 -13.67 -4.95
CA TYR A 305 -24.33 -14.93 -5.09
C TYR A 305 -24.80 -15.15 -6.54
N TYR A 306 -25.47 -14.16 -7.14
CA TYR A 306 -25.99 -14.29 -8.51
C TYR A 306 -24.95 -14.15 -9.60
N LYS A 307 -23.73 -13.69 -9.27
CA LYS A 307 -22.61 -13.63 -10.19
C LYS A 307 -21.71 -14.87 -10.13
N ASP A 308 -21.40 -15.38 -8.94
CA ASP A 308 -20.43 -16.47 -8.75
C ASP A 308 -21.09 -17.84 -8.48
N ILE A 309 -22.27 -17.89 -7.83
CA ILE A 309 -22.87 -19.13 -7.31
C ILE A 309 -24.05 -19.62 -8.15
N ASN A 310 -25.09 -18.78 -8.28
CA ASN A 310 -26.28 -19.06 -9.06
C ASN A 310 -26.38 -18.03 -10.19
N LYS A 311 -25.51 -18.18 -11.19
CA LYS A 311 -25.34 -17.26 -12.32
C LYS A 311 -26.68 -16.86 -12.94
N ASN A 312 -27.11 -15.62 -12.72
CA ASN A 312 -28.39 -15.12 -13.20
C ASN A 312 -28.32 -13.62 -13.52
N LEU A 313 -28.42 -13.27 -14.81
CA LEU A 313 -28.38 -11.88 -15.27
C LEU A 313 -29.63 -11.09 -14.89
N ASP A 314 -30.81 -11.70 -14.98
CA ASP A 314 -32.09 -11.03 -14.68
C ASP A 314 -32.13 -10.57 -13.22
N LYS A 315 -31.64 -11.40 -12.29
CA LYS A 315 -31.53 -11.04 -10.87
C LYS A 315 -30.52 -9.93 -10.61
N LEU A 316 -29.46 -9.84 -11.41
CA LEU A 316 -28.51 -8.73 -11.33
C LEU A 316 -29.11 -7.45 -11.94
N ASP A 317 -29.91 -7.56 -12.99
CA ASP A 317 -30.61 -6.43 -13.59
C ASP A 317 -31.70 -5.88 -12.63
N GLU A 318 -32.43 -6.74 -11.91
CA GLU A 318 -33.39 -6.35 -10.86
C GLU A 318 -32.75 -5.47 -9.77
N ILE A 319 -31.61 -5.89 -9.20
CA ILE A 319 -30.94 -5.10 -8.16
C ILE A 319 -30.29 -3.82 -8.72
N ILE A 320 -29.84 -3.83 -9.97
CA ILE A 320 -29.29 -2.61 -10.61
C ILE A 320 -30.38 -1.53 -10.74
N LEU A 321 -31.59 -1.91 -11.14
CA LEU A 321 -32.72 -0.97 -11.24
C LEU A 321 -33.03 -0.34 -9.88
N PHE A 322 -33.10 -1.15 -8.82
CA PHE A 322 -33.26 -0.64 -7.46
C PHE A 322 -32.14 0.33 -7.07
N LEU A 323 -30.88 -0.05 -7.33
CA LEU A 323 -29.72 0.77 -6.97
C LEU A 323 -29.63 2.09 -7.76
N GLU A 324 -30.20 2.13 -8.97
CA GLU A 324 -30.25 3.34 -9.80
C GLU A 324 -31.14 4.42 -9.17
N GLU A 325 -32.28 4.02 -8.62
CA GLU A 325 -33.18 4.92 -7.87
C GLU A 325 -32.57 5.27 -6.50
N TRP A 326 -32.07 4.26 -5.79
CA TRP A 326 -31.51 4.39 -4.44
C TRP A 326 -30.32 5.37 -4.36
N LYS A 327 -29.48 5.47 -5.39
CA LYS A 327 -28.34 6.41 -5.40
C LYS A 327 -28.74 7.88 -5.57
N ASP A 328 -29.93 8.15 -6.10
CA ASP A 328 -30.41 9.50 -6.46
C ASP A 328 -31.45 10.06 -5.49
N GLU A 329 -31.74 9.36 -4.38
CA GLU A 329 -32.63 9.85 -3.32
C GLU A 329 -32.23 11.25 -2.81
N GLU A 330 -33.22 12.15 -2.69
CA GLU A 330 -32.96 13.58 -2.41
C GLU A 330 -32.45 13.87 -0.99
N GLU A 331 -32.69 12.98 -0.02
CA GLU A 331 -32.38 13.21 1.41
C GLU A 331 -31.01 12.70 1.88
N ILE A 332 -30.07 12.41 0.98
CA ILE A 332 -28.74 11.89 1.34
C ILE A 332 -27.62 12.93 1.20
N ASN A 333 -26.63 12.87 2.10
CA ASN A 333 -25.46 13.73 2.02
C ASN A 333 -24.52 13.30 0.87
N ASN A 334 -23.57 14.17 0.50
CA ASN A 334 -22.66 13.91 -0.63
C ASN A 334 -21.77 12.66 -0.44
N GLU A 335 -21.37 12.36 0.79
CA GLU A 335 -20.54 11.20 1.11
C GLU A 335 -21.31 9.89 0.91
N GLU A 336 -22.53 9.81 1.42
CA GLU A 336 -23.43 8.68 1.23
C GLU A 336 -23.76 8.52 -0.26
N LYS A 337 -24.05 9.62 -0.97
CA LYS A 337 -24.29 9.60 -2.43
C LYS A 337 -23.11 8.99 -3.20
N ASN A 338 -21.88 9.32 -2.81
CA ASN A 338 -20.68 8.72 -3.41
C ASN A 338 -20.63 7.21 -3.13
N ILE A 339 -20.86 6.78 -1.88
CA ILE A 339 -20.91 5.36 -1.50
C ILE A 339 -21.96 4.60 -2.32
N ARG A 340 -23.18 5.11 -2.43
CA ARG A 340 -24.26 4.50 -3.21
C ARG A 340 -23.91 4.42 -4.69
N THR A 341 -23.25 5.44 -5.23
CA THR A 341 -22.75 5.45 -6.61
C THR A 341 -21.69 4.37 -6.83
N ILE A 342 -20.77 4.17 -5.88
CA ILE A 342 -19.77 3.09 -5.93
C ILE A 342 -20.46 1.71 -5.92
N ILE A 343 -21.46 1.50 -5.06
CA ILE A 343 -22.23 0.26 -4.97
C ILE A 343 -22.99 -0.03 -6.28
N TYR A 344 -23.64 0.98 -6.86
CA TYR A 344 -24.31 0.87 -8.15
C TYR A 344 -23.34 0.48 -9.28
N ASN A 345 -22.18 1.13 -9.35
CA ASN A 345 -21.14 0.80 -10.33
C ASN A 345 -20.58 -0.62 -10.13
N TYR A 346 -20.42 -1.06 -8.87
CA TYR A 346 -20.03 -2.43 -8.56
C TYR A 346 -21.04 -3.45 -9.09
N ALA A 347 -22.34 -3.21 -8.92
CA ALA A 347 -23.39 -4.09 -9.43
C ALA A 347 -23.32 -4.22 -10.97
N ARG A 348 -23.22 -3.08 -11.66
CA ARG A 348 -23.07 -3.02 -13.13
C ARG A 348 -21.83 -3.77 -13.62
N ASN A 349 -20.70 -3.58 -12.94
CA ASN A 349 -19.45 -4.28 -13.25
C ASN A 349 -19.59 -5.80 -13.14
N ASN A 350 -20.23 -6.30 -12.08
CA ASN A 350 -20.41 -7.73 -11.87
C ASN A 350 -21.40 -8.33 -12.86
N ARG A 351 -22.50 -7.62 -13.16
CA ARG A 351 -23.45 -8.00 -14.21
C ARG A 351 -22.78 -8.13 -15.56
N PHE A 352 -21.96 -7.15 -15.95
CA PHE A 352 -21.23 -7.22 -17.22
C PHE A 352 -20.17 -8.31 -17.21
N SER A 353 -19.46 -8.50 -16.10
CA SER A 353 -18.53 -9.62 -15.96
C SER A 353 -19.22 -10.96 -16.22
N LEU A 354 -20.42 -11.18 -15.68
CA LEU A 354 -21.18 -12.41 -15.94
C LEU A 354 -21.58 -12.51 -17.42
N PHE A 355 -22.10 -11.42 -18.00
CA PHE A 355 -22.47 -11.37 -19.41
C PHE A 355 -21.30 -11.72 -20.35
N THR A 356 -20.09 -11.25 -20.05
CA THR A 356 -18.90 -11.54 -20.88
C THR A 356 -18.51 -13.01 -20.92
N GLU A 357 -18.93 -13.83 -19.95
CA GLU A 357 -18.61 -15.27 -19.95
C GLU A 357 -19.30 -16.01 -21.09
N THR A 358 -20.55 -15.64 -21.41
CA THR A 358 -21.38 -16.31 -22.42
C THR A 358 -21.46 -15.56 -23.74
N CYS A 359 -21.10 -14.28 -23.78
CA CYS A 359 -21.14 -13.47 -24.98
C CYS A 359 -20.15 -13.97 -26.04
N ASP A 360 -20.63 -14.18 -27.25
CA ASP A 360 -19.90 -14.63 -28.44
C ASP A 360 -19.97 -13.62 -29.61
N ASP A 361 -20.79 -12.58 -29.49
CA ASP A 361 -20.97 -11.54 -30.50
C ASP A 361 -20.30 -10.20 -30.13
N ARG A 362 -19.51 -9.65 -31.06
CA ARG A 362 -18.76 -8.40 -30.86
C ARG A 362 -19.67 -7.18 -30.79
N GLU A 363 -20.74 -7.16 -31.59
CA GLU A 363 -21.66 -6.02 -31.65
C GLU A 363 -22.50 -5.92 -30.39
N ASP A 364 -23.01 -7.05 -29.88
CA ASP A 364 -23.72 -7.12 -28.61
C ASP A 364 -22.79 -6.79 -27.44
N LEU A 365 -21.55 -7.31 -27.42
CA LEU A 365 -20.55 -6.94 -26.42
C LEU A 365 -20.36 -5.42 -26.35
N GLN A 366 -20.16 -4.79 -27.51
CA GLN A 366 -19.99 -3.35 -27.64
C GLN A 366 -21.26 -2.58 -27.22
N LYS A 367 -22.44 -3.07 -27.63
CA LYS A 367 -23.73 -2.47 -27.27
C LYS A 367 -23.97 -2.49 -25.77
N GLN A 368 -23.73 -3.63 -25.11
CA GLN A 368 -23.88 -3.75 -23.65
C GLN A 368 -22.85 -2.88 -22.92
N TYR A 369 -21.60 -2.84 -23.41
CA TYR A 369 -20.57 -1.97 -22.85
C TYR A 369 -20.96 -0.48 -22.92
N TYR A 370 -21.51 0.01 -24.04
CA TYR A 370 -21.89 1.42 -24.16
C TYR A 370 -23.15 1.83 -23.39
N LYS A 371 -24.11 0.91 -23.16
CA LYS A 371 -25.20 1.14 -22.17
C LYS A 371 -24.63 1.31 -20.76
N ILE A 372 -23.58 0.55 -20.52
CA ILE A 372 -22.70 0.44 -19.38
C ILE A 372 -21.86 1.63 -18.95
N ASN A 373 -21.23 2.22 -19.95
CA ASN A 373 -20.02 2.98 -19.75
C ASN A 373 -20.38 4.38 -19.28
N ASN A 374 -20.01 4.71 -18.04
CA ASN A 374 -19.99 6.09 -17.60
C ASN A 374 -18.59 6.65 -17.87
N LYS A 375 -18.47 7.49 -18.90
CA LYS A 375 -17.18 8.06 -19.34
C LYS A 375 -16.50 8.92 -18.27
N ASP A 376 -17.27 9.38 -17.28
CA ASP A 376 -16.75 10.20 -16.18
C ASP A 376 -16.19 9.36 -15.02
N ASN A 377 -16.31 8.03 -15.06
CA ASN A 377 -15.85 7.14 -14.01
C ASN A 377 -14.48 6.52 -14.38
N LYS A 378 -13.50 6.58 -13.46
CA LYS A 378 -12.18 5.93 -13.58
C LYS A 378 -12.22 4.39 -13.48
N ASN A 379 -13.36 3.77 -13.76
CA ASN A 379 -13.63 2.36 -13.58
C ASN A 379 -12.90 1.48 -14.61
N TYR A 380 -11.65 1.15 -14.30
CA TYR A 380 -10.79 0.30 -15.14
C TYR A 380 -11.28 -1.15 -15.26
N PHE A 381 -12.06 -1.66 -14.30
CA PHE A 381 -12.52 -3.06 -14.30
C PHE A 381 -13.43 -3.35 -15.48
N LEU A 382 -14.38 -2.46 -15.76
CA LEU A 382 -15.29 -2.60 -16.88
C LEU A 382 -14.54 -2.56 -18.22
N GLN A 383 -13.61 -1.60 -18.33
CA GLN A 383 -12.76 -1.42 -19.52
C GLN A 383 -11.90 -2.66 -19.76
N TYR A 384 -11.23 -3.16 -18.72
CA TYR A 384 -10.45 -4.40 -18.76
C TYR A 384 -11.29 -5.56 -19.31
N LYS A 385 -12.50 -5.77 -18.79
CA LYS A 385 -13.39 -6.86 -19.22
C LYS A 385 -13.82 -6.74 -20.67
N PHE A 386 -14.15 -5.53 -21.11
CA PHE A 386 -14.52 -5.27 -22.51
C PHE A 386 -13.34 -5.55 -23.46
N ILE A 387 -12.15 -5.05 -23.13
CA ILE A 387 -10.95 -5.20 -23.95
C ILE A 387 -10.52 -6.67 -24.02
N ASP A 388 -10.39 -7.34 -22.88
CA ASP A 388 -10.00 -8.77 -22.79
C ASP A 388 -10.96 -9.64 -23.60
N LYS A 389 -12.27 -9.48 -23.41
CA LYS A 389 -13.26 -10.24 -24.16
C LYS A 389 -13.24 -9.92 -25.66
N SER A 390 -13.07 -8.65 -26.02
CA SER A 390 -12.97 -8.24 -27.42
C SER A 390 -11.77 -8.87 -28.12
N ILE A 391 -10.61 -8.90 -27.46
CA ILE A 391 -9.40 -9.55 -27.99
C ILE A 391 -9.64 -11.05 -28.14
N GLN A 392 -10.27 -11.71 -27.16
CA GLN A 392 -10.61 -13.14 -27.24
C GLN A 392 -11.52 -13.46 -28.44
N LEU A 393 -12.56 -12.65 -28.68
CA LEU A 393 -13.46 -12.82 -29.82
C LEU A 393 -12.72 -12.65 -31.14
N LEU A 394 -11.91 -11.60 -31.26
CA LEU A 394 -11.11 -11.34 -32.46
C LEU A 394 -10.10 -12.46 -32.74
N ASN A 395 -9.40 -12.96 -31.73
CA ASN A 395 -8.48 -14.07 -31.87
C ASN A 395 -9.20 -15.37 -32.28
N THR A 396 -10.44 -15.57 -31.82
CA THR A 396 -11.24 -16.74 -32.19
C THR A 396 -11.67 -16.66 -33.65
N GLU A 397 -12.15 -15.50 -34.09
CA GLU A 397 -12.51 -15.21 -35.48
C GLU A 397 -11.30 -15.38 -36.42
N LEU A 398 -10.15 -14.80 -36.06
CA LEU A 398 -8.91 -14.94 -36.83
C LEU A 398 -8.48 -16.41 -36.95
N LYS A 399 -8.51 -17.19 -35.85
CA LYS A 399 -8.17 -18.63 -35.87
C LYS A 399 -9.12 -19.48 -36.72
N GLN A 400 -10.41 -19.15 -36.74
CA GLN A 400 -11.41 -19.86 -37.55
C GLN A 400 -11.28 -19.54 -39.04
N THR A 401 -10.79 -18.34 -39.38
CA THR A 401 -10.74 -17.87 -40.77
C THR A 401 -9.54 -18.36 -41.60
N ASN A 402 -8.63 -19.16 -41.04
CA ASN A 402 -7.35 -19.59 -41.64
C ASN A 402 -7.41 -20.24 -43.05
N GLU A 403 -8.59 -20.55 -43.61
CA GLU A 403 -8.72 -21.12 -44.97
C GLU A 403 -9.57 -20.27 -45.95
N THR A 404 -10.32 -19.25 -45.48
CA THR A 404 -11.27 -18.51 -46.34
C THR A 404 -11.40 -17.00 -46.10
N THR A 405 -10.60 -16.35 -45.25
CA THR A 405 -10.73 -14.90 -44.96
C THR A 405 -10.74 -14.01 -46.21
N THR A 406 -11.69 -13.09 -46.29
CA THR A 406 -11.77 -12.04 -47.32
C THR A 406 -11.18 -10.72 -46.80
N ILE A 407 -10.76 -9.83 -47.71
CA ILE A 407 -10.29 -8.49 -47.34
C ILE A 407 -11.38 -7.71 -46.58
N GLU A 408 -12.66 -7.89 -46.95
CA GLU A 408 -13.79 -7.25 -46.28
C GLU A 408 -13.95 -7.68 -44.81
N GLU A 409 -13.69 -8.94 -44.48
CA GLU A 409 -13.70 -9.42 -43.09
C GLU A 409 -12.56 -8.83 -42.28
N ILE A 410 -11.38 -8.68 -42.89
CA ILE A 410 -10.23 -8.04 -42.26
C ILE A 410 -10.50 -6.56 -42.02
N ASP A 411 -11.12 -5.86 -42.97
CA ASP A 411 -11.51 -4.45 -42.81
C ASP A 411 -12.55 -4.28 -41.68
N LYS A 412 -13.48 -5.23 -41.50
CA LYS A 412 -14.41 -5.25 -40.36
C LYS A 412 -13.67 -5.42 -39.03
N ILE A 413 -12.70 -6.32 -38.98
CA ILE A 413 -11.86 -6.53 -37.78
C ILE A 413 -11.04 -5.28 -37.46
N GLU A 414 -10.38 -4.66 -38.45
CA GLU A 414 -9.62 -3.42 -38.26
C GLU A 414 -10.49 -2.27 -37.74
N ASN A 415 -11.71 -2.14 -38.27
CA ASN A 415 -12.66 -1.12 -37.80
C ASN A 415 -13.09 -1.37 -36.36
N TYR A 416 -13.33 -2.62 -35.97
CA TYR A 416 -13.63 -2.95 -34.57
C TYR A 416 -12.42 -2.70 -33.66
N LEU A 417 -11.20 -3.07 -34.11
CA LEU A 417 -9.97 -2.84 -33.35
C LEU A 417 -9.70 -1.37 -33.09
N LYS A 418 -9.96 -0.47 -34.04
CA LYS A 418 -9.86 0.99 -33.84
C LYS A 418 -10.77 1.49 -32.71
N LYS A 419 -11.97 0.89 -32.56
CA LYS A 419 -12.87 1.23 -31.45
C LYS A 419 -12.31 0.75 -30.11
N ILE A 420 -11.75 -0.47 -30.07
CA ILE A 420 -11.07 -1.00 -28.87
C ILE A 420 -9.85 -0.14 -28.51
N GLU A 421 -9.07 0.31 -29.49
CA GLU A 421 -7.86 1.12 -29.27
C GLU A 421 -8.15 2.40 -28.48
N SER A 422 -9.26 3.08 -28.78
CA SER A 422 -9.70 4.25 -28.01
C SER A 422 -9.99 3.90 -26.55
N GLU A 423 -10.67 2.79 -26.29
CA GLU A 423 -10.98 2.35 -24.92
C GLU A 423 -9.73 1.86 -24.19
N TYR A 424 -8.79 1.23 -24.91
CA TYR A 424 -7.49 0.79 -24.37
C TYR A 424 -6.62 1.96 -23.91
N ILE A 425 -6.60 3.07 -24.65
CA ILE A 425 -5.87 4.28 -24.22
C ILE A 425 -6.44 4.83 -22.90
N THR A 426 -7.77 4.89 -22.79
CA THR A 426 -8.41 5.33 -21.54
C THR A 426 -8.17 4.34 -20.41
N TYR A 427 -8.26 3.04 -20.68
CA TYR A 427 -7.94 1.97 -19.72
C TYR A 427 -6.52 2.11 -19.18
N LYS A 428 -5.52 2.32 -20.05
CA LYS A 428 -4.12 2.52 -19.66
C LYS A 428 -3.97 3.69 -18.69
N LYS A 429 -4.55 4.85 -19.01
CA LYS A 429 -4.52 6.02 -18.12
C LYS A 429 -5.16 5.72 -16.76
N ASN A 430 -6.30 5.03 -16.76
CA ASN A 430 -7.04 4.73 -15.54
C ASN A 430 -6.30 3.72 -14.65
N ILE A 431 -5.68 2.67 -15.21
CA ILE A 431 -4.94 1.69 -14.42
C ILE A 431 -3.65 2.28 -13.84
N GLU A 432 -2.91 3.08 -14.62
CA GLU A 432 -1.72 3.80 -14.12
C GLU A 432 -2.09 4.68 -12.92
N TRP A 433 -3.20 5.41 -13.03
CA TRP A 433 -3.73 6.22 -11.93
C TRP A 433 -4.09 5.38 -10.70
N ILE A 434 -4.81 4.27 -10.86
CA ILE A 434 -5.27 3.43 -9.74
C ILE A 434 -4.13 2.69 -9.04
N LEU A 435 -3.05 2.36 -9.74
CA LEU A 435 -1.88 1.73 -9.11
C LEU A 435 -1.17 2.67 -8.14
N GLU A 436 -1.35 3.99 -8.30
CA GLU A 436 -0.74 5.03 -7.47
C GLU A 436 -1.70 5.63 -6.43
N HIS A 437 -3.00 5.38 -6.55
CA HIS A 437 -4.05 5.98 -5.71
C HIS A 437 -4.90 4.93 -5.02
N ILE A 438 -5.44 5.27 -3.85
CA ILE A 438 -6.38 4.38 -3.16
C ILE A 438 -7.73 4.40 -3.89
N TYR A 439 -8.14 3.23 -4.35
CA TYR A 439 -9.40 3.04 -5.06
C TYR A 439 -10.20 1.90 -4.43
N PHE A 440 -11.43 2.21 -4.02
CA PHE A 440 -12.37 1.25 -3.45
C PHE A 440 -13.37 0.82 -4.52
N ILE A 441 -13.34 -0.47 -4.90
CA ILE A 441 -14.31 -1.06 -5.85
C ILE A 441 -15.71 -1.15 -5.24
N TYR A 442 -15.77 -1.20 -3.91
CA TYR A 442 -17.01 -1.29 -3.13
C TYR A 442 -16.84 -0.45 -1.87
N ARG A 443 -17.94 0.01 -1.27
CA ARG A 443 -17.96 0.75 0.00
C ARG A 443 -19.25 0.40 0.74
N VAL A 444 -19.28 0.65 2.05
CA VAL A 444 -20.50 0.56 2.86
C VAL A 444 -20.75 1.91 3.53
N SER A 445 -22.01 2.19 3.87
CA SER A 445 -22.40 3.41 4.59
C SER A 445 -21.71 3.48 5.95
N PHE A 446 -21.54 4.70 6.48
CA PHE A 446 -20.81 4.95 7.73
C PHE A 446 -21.26 4.04 8.90
N LYS A 447 -22.56 3.81 9.04
CA LYS A 447 -23.12 2.96 10.11
C LYS A 447 -22.58 1.52 10.06
N GLU A 448 -22.35 0.97 8.88
CA GLU A 448 -21.80 -0.38 8.71
C GLU A 448 -20.27 -0.45 8.84
N CYS A 449 -19.61 0.70 8.93
CA CYS A 449 -18.18 0.79 9.26
C CYS A 449 -17.95 0.74 10.78
N ILE A 450 -18.98 0.91 11.62
CA ILE A 450 -18.87 0.83 13.08
C ILE A 450 -19.03 -0.63 13.52
N ILE A 451 -18.01 -1.17 14.18
CA ILE A 451 -17.97 -2.53 14.72
C ILE A 451 -17.46 -2.41 16.16
N ASP A 452 -18.24 -2.86 17.15
CA ASP A 452 -17.84 -2.82 18.57
C ASP A 452 -17.40 -1.39 19.01
N ASP A 453 -18.17 -0.37 18.64
CA ASP A 453 -17.86 1.06 18.84
C ASP A 453 -16.50 1.51 18.26
N ILE A 454 -16.06 0.86 17.18
CA ILE A 454 -14.84 1.19 16.44
C ILE A 454 -15.19 1.39 14.97
N PHE A 455 -14.85 2.57 14.47
CA PHE A 455 -14.89 2.90 13.06
C PHE A 455 -13.75 2.25 12.30
N ILE A 456 -14.12 1.43 11.32
CA ILE A 456 -13.21 0.80 10.39
C ILE A 456 -13.57 1.27 8.99
N TYR A 457 -12.82 2.25 8.48
CA TYR A 457 -13.09 2.90 7.21
C TYR A 457 -13.15 1.89 6.08
N SER A 458 -12.26 0.90 6.07
CA SER A 458 -12.20 -0.15 5.04
C SER A 458 -13.21 -1.29 5.26
N SER A 459 -13.99 -1.29 6.35
CA SER A 459 -15.00 -2.31 6.72
C SER A 459 -14.52 -3.75 6.44
N PHE A 460 -15.30 -4.59 5.74
CA PHE A 460 -14.91 -5.96 5.37
C PHE A 460 -13.98 -6.06 4.15
N LEU A 461 -13.73 -4.97 3.44
CA LEU A 461 -13.09 -5.01 2.13
C LEU A 461 -11.58 -5.16 2.24
N LEU A 462 -11.04 -6.18 1.58
CA LEU A 462 -9.60 -6.35 1.47
C LEU A 462 -9.00 -5.27 0.55
N PRO A 463 -7.76 -4.82 0.77
CA PRO A 463 -7.11 -3.80 -0.06
C PRO A 463 -7.04 -4.28 -1.51
N LEU A 464 -6.93 -3.37 -2.48
CA LEU A 464 -6.89 -3.76 -3.90
C LEU A 464 -5.65 -4.61 -4.20
N ASP A 465 -5.84 -5.66 -5.01
CA ASP A 465 -4.74 -6.49 -5.50
C ASP A 465 -4.07 -5.79 -6.68
N ASN A 466 -3.12 -4.90 -6.37
CA ASN A 466 -2.38 -4.10 -7.34
C ASN A 466 -1.46 -4.98 -8.18
N ARG A 467 -0.88 -6.04 -7.60
CA ARG A 467 -0.08 -7.03 -8.34
C ARG A 467 -0.90 -7.68 -9.44
N LYS A 468 -2.04 -8.28 -9.10
CA LYS A 468 -2.94 -8.91 -10.10
C LYS A 468 -3.46 -7.91 -11.12
N SER A 469 -3.66 -6.66 -10.72
CA SER A 469 -4.11 -5.61 -11.64
C SER A 469 -3.02 -5.21 -12.62
N LYS A 470 -1.76 -5.13 -12.18
CA LYS A 470 -0.59 -4.93 -13.02
C LYS A 470 -0.35 -6.11 -13.97
N ASP A 471 -0.37 -7.35 -13.47
CA ASP A 471 -0.19 -8.55 -14.30
C ASP A 471 -1.24 -8.63 -15.41
N ARG A 472 -2.50 -8.30 -15.09
CA ARG A 472 -3.59 -8.24 -16.07
C ARG A 472 -3.38 -7.14 -17.11
N PHE A 473 -2.88 -5.99 -16.70
CA PHE A 473 -2.57 -4.88 -17.60
C PHE A 473 -1.43 -5.24 -18.57
N GLU A 474 -0.36 -5.85 -18.07
CA GLU A 474 0.75 -6.34 -18.88
C GLU A 474 0.26 -7.38 -19.90
N LYS A 475 -0.54 -8.36 -19.44
CA LYS A 475 -1.14 -9.35 -20.33
C LYS A 475 -1.99 -8.72 -21.44
N ILE A 476 -2.91 -7.81 -21.12
CA ILE A 476 -3.72 -7.12 -22.15
C ILE A 476 -2.83 -6.35 -23.12
N THR A 477 -1.80 -5.69 -22.61
CA THR A 477 -0.87 -4.92 -23.44
C THR A 477 -0.18 -5.81 -24.47
N ASP A 478 0.28 -6.99 -24.04
CA ASP A 478 0.90 -7.99 -24.90
C ASP A 478 -0.11 -8.58 -25.90
N ASP A 479 -1.29 -9.01 -25.43
CA ASP A 479 -2.34 -9.59 -26.28
C ASP A 479 -2.82 -8.59 -27.35
N PHE A 480 -2.95 -7.31 -26.98
CA PHE A 480 -3.33 -6.23 -27.91
C PHE A 480 -2.23 -5.94 -28.94
N ARG A 481 -0.96 -5.95 -28.52
CA ARG A 481 0.20 -5.79 -29.43
C ARG A 481 0.29 -6.95 -30.40
N GLU A 482 0.11 -8.18 -29.93
CA GLU A 482 0.11 -9.38 -30.75
C GLU A 482 -0.97 -9.30 -31.83
N LEU A 483 -2.21 -9.02 -31.45
CA LEU A 483 -3.33 -8.86 -32.37
C LEU A 483 -3.06 -7.80 -33.45
N LYS A 484 -2.52 -6.64 -33.06
CA LYS A 484 -2.17 -5.55 -33.99
C LYS A 484 -1.06 -5.94 -34.97
N SER A 485 -0.14 -6.82 -34.54
CA SER A 485 0.94 -7.33 -35.40
C SER A 485 0.48 -8.40 -36.39
N GLN A 486 -0.54 -9.19 -36.03
CA GLN A 486 -1.07 -10.26 -36.86
C GLN A 486 -1.95 -9.74 -38.01
N LEU A 487 -2.69 -8.65 -37.81
CA LEU A 487 -3.63 -8.14 -38.83
C LEU A 487 -2.99 -7.83 -40.20
N PRO A 488 -1.84 -7.13 -40.27
CA PRO A 488 -1.15 -6.91 -41.55
C PRO A 488 -0.73 -8.22 -42.24
N LEU A 489 -0.42 -9.28 -41.48
CA LEU A 489 -0.06 -10.59 -42.01
C LEU A 489 -1.28 -11.26 -42.65
N PHE A 490 -2.41 -11.29 -41.93
CA PHE A 490 -3.67 -11.81 -42.46
C PHE A 490 -4.14 -11.04 -43.69
N ARG A 491 -3.97 -9.71 -43.70
CA ARG A 491 -4.34 -8.87 -44.86
C ARG A 491 -3.56 -9.27 -46.11
N LYS A 492 -2.25 -9.43 -45.98
CA LYS A 492 -1.40 -9.91 -47.07
C LYS A 492 -1.83 -11.31 -47.51
N MET A 493 -2.07 -12.25 -46.58
CA MET A 493 -2.55 -13.59 -46.94
C MET A 493 -3.85 -13.56 -47.74
N ALA A 494 -4.80 -12.70 -47.37
CA ALA A 494 -6.06 -12.52 -48.10
C ALA A 494 -5.87 -11.85 -49.47
N GLU A 495 -4.97 -10.87 -49.59
CA GLU A 495 -4.58 -10.24 -50.86
C GLU A 495 -3.89 -11.24 -51.81
N PHE A 496 -3.13 -12.19 -51.27
CA PHE A 496 -2.32 -13.18 -52.02
C PHE A 496 -2.99 -14.54 -52.21
N LYS A 497 -4.31 -14.65 -52.09
CA LYS A 497 -5.10 -15.91 -52.26
C LYS A 497 -4.91 -16.66 -53.61
N GLY A 498 -4.03 -16.20 -54.49
CA GLY A 498 -3.60 -16.90 -55.72
C GLY A 498 -2.17 -17.44 -55.75
N ASP A 499 -1.28 -17.11 -54.80
CA ASP A 499 0.16 -17.41 -54.93
C ASP A 499 0.84 -17.71 -53.57
N VAL A 500 0.50 -18.88 -53.01
CA VAL A 500 0.99 -19.40 -51.71
C VAL A 500 2.53 -19.50 -51.62
N SER A 501 3.21 -19.56 -52.77
CA SER A 501 4.67 -19.65 -52.90
C SER A 501 5.40 -18.39 -52.41
N LYS A 502 4.92 -17.20 -52.77
CA LYS A 502 5.49 -15.90 -52.35
C LYS A 502 5.26 -15.60 -50.88
N VAL A 503 4.09 -15.96 -50.35
CA VAL A 503 3.76 -15.76 -48.93
C VAL A 503 4.72 -16.57 -48.05
N LYS A 504 5.03 -17.82 -48.43
CA LYS A 504 5.97 -18.67 -47.69
C LYS A 504 7.39 -18.09 -47.67
N GLU A 505 7.85 -17.53 -48.79
CA GLU A 505 9.14 -16.84 -48.89
C GLU A 505 9.22 -15.60 -47.98
N ASP A 506 8.16 -14.78 -47.96
CA ASP A 506 8.10 -13.60 -47.08
C ASP A 506 7.86 -13.96 -45.60
N LEU A 507 7.19 -15.08 -45.31
CA LEU A 507 6.98 -15.63 -43.96
C LEU A 507 8.33 -16.03 -43.35
N PHE A 508 9.17 -16.73 -44.12
CA PHE A 508 10.54 -17.01 -43.72
C PHE A 508 11.34 -15.73 -43.51
N GLN A 509 11.14 -14.66 -44.30
CA GLN A 509 11.82 -13.38 -44.06
C GLN A 509 11.32 -12.61 -42.82
N PHE A 510 10.05 -12.79 -42.43
CA PHE A 510 9.46 -12.13 -41.25
C PHE A 510 9.82 -12.86 -39.96
N ASP A 511 9.70 -14.20 -39.93
CA ASP A 511 10.20 -15.04 -38.83
C ASP A 511 11.71 -14.88 -38.69
N GLU A 512 12.48 -14.87 -39.80
CA GLU A 512 13.92 -14.63 -39.74
C GLU A 512 14.24 -13.20 -39.26
N LYS A 513 13.35 -12.21 -39.44
CA LYS A 513 13.53 -10.85 -38.88
C LYS A 513 13.24 -10.79 -37.38
N ILE A 514 12.22 -11.50 -36.90
CA ILE A 514 11.87 -11.60 -35.47
C ILE A 514 12.92 -12.43 -34.74
N GLU A 515 13.27 -13.59 -35.29
CA GLU A 515 14.30 -14.48 -34.77
C GLU A 515 15.67 -13.78 -34.80
N LYS A 516 15.98 -12.96 -35.82
CA LYS A 516 17.16 -12.06 -35.81
C LYS A 516 17.07 -10.95 -34.76
N HIS A 517 15.89 -10.53 -34.32
CA HIS A 517 15.75 -9.52 -33.26
C HIS A 517 15.94 -10.13 -31.87
N ASP A 518 15.37 -11.31 -31.64
CA ASP A 518 15.48 -12.05 -30.38
C ASP A 518 16.87 -12.67 -30.21
N THR A 519 17.48 -13.22 -31.28
CA THR A 519 18.88 -13.63 -31.26
C THR A 519 19.82 -12.44 -31.03
N LYS A 520 19.56 -11.26 -31.61
CA LYS A 520 20.34 -10.04 -31.29
C LYS A 520 20.19 -9.62 -29.83
N THR A 521 19.01 -9.81 -29.24
CA THR A 521 18.74 -9.45 -27.85
C THR A 521 19.41 -10.44 -26.90
N ILE A 522 19.37 -11.74 -27.22
CA ILE A 522 20.07 -12.83 -26.51
C ILE A 522 21.59 -12.69 -26.67
N GLU A 523 22.09 -12.36 -27.85
CA GLU A 523 23.51 -12.06 -28.11
C GLU A 523 23.96 -10.83 -27.31
N LEU A 524 23.14 -9.78 -27.25
CA LEU A 524 23.42 -8.57 -26.47
C LEU A 524 23.43 -8.88 -24.96
N MET A 525 22.46 -9.65 -24.47
CA MET A 525 22.41 -10.13 -23.08
C MET A 525 23.59 -11.04 -22.73
N GLY A 526 23.98 -11.94 -23.64
CA GLY A 526 25.15 -12.80 -23.49
C GLY A 526 26.45 -12.01 -23.45
N LEU A 527 26.58 -10.97 -24.30
CA LEU A 527 27.71 -10.05 -24.32
C LEU A 527 27.78 -9.22 -23.02
N PHE A 528 26.65 -8.69 -22.52
CA PHE A 528 26.59 -8.01 -21.23
C PHE A 528 26.92 -8.95 -20.06
N SER A 529 26.41 -10.19 -20.07
CA SER A 529 26.68 -11.18 -19.03
C SER A 529 28.15 -11.62 -19.00
N ALA A 530 28.79 -11.77 -20.17
CA ALA A 530 30.22 -12.05 -20.27
C ALA A 530 31.07 -10.88 -19.74
N ILE A 531 30.69 -9.63 -20.04
CA ILE A 531 31.34 -8.44 -19.47
C ILE A 531 31.18 -8.42 -17.94
N ILE A 532 29.99 -8.67 -17.42
CA ILE A 532 29.72 -8.69 -15.97
C ILE A 532 30.52 -9.81 -15.29
N ALA A 533 30.53 -11.02 -15.84
CA ALA A 533 31.30 -12.15 -15.30
C ALA A 533 32.81 -11.89 -15.32
N PHE A 534 33.32 -11.23 -16.37
CA PHE A 534 34.72 -10.86 -16.49
C PHE A 534 35.12 -9.75 -15.50
N VAL A 535 34.25 -8.76 -15.27
CA VAL A 535 34.44 -7.72 -14.26
C VAL A 535 34.33 -8.30 -12.84
N MET A 536 33.34 -9.15 -12.56
CA MET A 536 33.20 -9.80 -11.26
C MET A 536 34.38 -10.74 -10.95
N GLY A 537 34.90 -11.44 -11.97
CA GLY A 537 36.08 -12.30 -11.85
C GLY A 537 37.39 -11.54 -11.59
N SER A 538 37.47 -10.24 -11.91
CA SER A 538 38.66 -9.43 -11.69
C SER A 538 38.66 -8.65 -10.37
N ILE A 539 37.49 -8.52 -9.71
CA ILE A 539 37.34 -7.88 -8.38
C ILE A 539 38.27 -8.49 -7.30
N PRO A 540 38.42 -9.82 -7.17
CA PRO A 540 39.31 -10.43 -6.17
C PRO A 540 40.78 -10.05 -6.34
N THR A 541 41.21 -9.75 -7.57
CA THR A 541 42.60 -9.41 -7.90
C THR A 541 43.02 -8.06 -7.29
N PHE A 542 42.07 -7.15 -7.07
CA PHE A 542 42.34 -5.84 -6.44
C PHE A 542 42.75 -5.95 -4.97
N GLN A 543 42.40 -7.04 -4.28
CA GLN A 543 42.80 -7.25 -2.88
C GLN A 543 44.32 -7.49 -2.72
N TYR A 544 45.03 -7.79 -3.81
CA TYR A 544 46.46 -8.12 -3.80
C TYR A 544 47.37 -6.97 -4.28
N LEU A 545 46.80 -5.87 -4.78
CA LEU A 545 47.56 -4.73 -5.31
C LEU A 545 47.69 -3.65 -4.23
N LYS A 546 48.90 -3.50 -3.66
CA LYS A 546 49.16 -2.60 -2.53
C LYS A 546 49.42 -1.13 -2.92
N ASN A 547 49.73 -0.87 -4.20
CA ASN A 547 50.16 0.46 -4.66
C ASN A 547 49.17 1.04 -5.69
N ILE A 548 48.83 2.32 -5.57
CA ILE A 548 47.84 2.99 -6.44
C ILE A 548 48.30 3.03 -7.91
N PHE A 549 49.60 3.04 -8.16
CA PHE A 549 50.17 2.94 -9.51
C PHE A 549 50.07 1.54 -10.09
N ASP A 550 50.21 0.50 -9.26
CA ASP A 550 49.99 -0.89 -9.68
C ASP A 550 48.51 -1.15 -9.98
N VAL A 551 47.60 -0.50 -9.22
CA VAL A 551 46.17 -0.46 -9.52
C VAL A 551 45.90 0.29 -10.84
N GLY A 552 46.57 1.42 -11.09
CA GLY A 552 46.46 2.17 -12.34
C GLY A 552 46.94 1.38 -13.57
N ILE A 553 48.09 0.72 -13.48
CA ILE A 553 48.63 -0.16 -14.54
C ILE A 553 47.66 -1.33 -14.77
N PHE A 554 47.15 -1.94 -13.70
CA PHE A 554 46.15 -2.99 -13.80
C PHE A 554 44.89 -2.50 -14.53
N PHE A 555 44.37 -1.31 -14.23
CA PHE A 555 43.23 -0.73 -14.93
C PHE A 555 43.49 -0.52 -16.43
N VAL A 556 44.68 -0.06 -16.80
CA VAL A 556 45.06 0.16 -18.21
C VAL A 556 45.14 -1.18 -18.96
N VAL A 557 45.78 -2.18 -18.37
CA VAL A 557 45.88 -3.54 -18.95
C VAL A 557 44.52 -4.21 -19.01
N PHE A 558 43.71 -4.08 -17.95
CA PHE A 558 42.36 -4.61 -17.86
C PHE A 558 41.42 -4.00 -18.89
N ALA A 559 41.42 -2.67 -19.05
CA ALA A 559 40.64 -1.98 -20.07
C ALA A 559 41.09 -2.37 -21.49
N THR A 560 42.40 -2.52 -21.71
CA THR A 560 42.93 -2.98 -23.00
C THR A 560 42.45 -4.40 -23.31
N SER A 561 42.53 -5.31 -22.34
CA SER A 561 42.03 -6.69 -22.47
C SER A 561 40.53 -6.74 -22.77
N LEU A 562 39.73 -5.90 -22.11
CA LEU A 562 38.28 -5.84 -22.32
C LEU A 562 37.95 -5.34 -23.73
N ILE A 563 38.63 -4.28 -24.19
CA ILE A 563 38.45 -3.71 -25.53
C ILE A 563 38.88 -4.73 -26.60
N SER A 564 40.00 -5.44 -26.39
CA SER A 564 40.45 -6.53 -27.27
C SER A 564 39.44 -7.67 -27.33
N PHE A 565 38.91 -8.10 -26.19
CA PHE A 565 37.88 -9.14 -26.12
C PHE A 565 36.61 -8.71 -26.86
N LEU A 566 36.15 -7.47 -26.66
CA LEU A 566 34.99 -6.92 -27.35
C LEU A 566 35.20 -6.85 -28.86
N LEU A 567 36.39 -6.45 -29.32
CA LEU A 567 36.74 -6.42 -30.74
C LEU A 567 36.75 -7.82 -31.37
N VAL A 568 37.30 -8.83 -30.67
CA VAL A 568 37.27 -10.22 -31.12
C VAL A 568 35.83 -10.73 -31.18
N LEU A 569 35.01 -10.41 -30.19
CA LEU A 569 33.61 -10.85 -30.15
C LEU A 569 32.79 -10.21 -31.27
N LEU A 570 33.02 -8.93 -31.60
CA LEU A 570 32.45 -8.23 -32.75
C LEU A 570 32.91 -8.80 -34.10
N PHE A 571 34.13 -9.35 -34.15
CA PHE A 571 34.67 -10.03 -35.33
C PHE A 571 34.03 -11.42 -35.52
N ILE A 572 33.90 -12.20 -34.44
CA ILE A 572 33.31 -13.55 -34.46
C ILE A 572 31.81 -13.50 -34.75
N THR A 573 31.09 -12.51 -34.21
CA THR A 573 29.64 -12.31 -34.46
C THR A 573 29.33 -11.77 -35.87
N GLY A 574 30.33 -11.62 -36.75
CA GLY A 574 30.13 -11.29 -38.17
C GLY A 574 29.58 -9.89 -38.44
N ARG A 575 29.52 -9.02 -37.43
CA ARG A 575 29.05 -7.63 -37.54
C ARG A 575 30.01 -6.72 -38.31
N ILE A 576 31.28 -7.12 -38.47
CA ILE A 576 32.30 -6.44 -39.28
C ILE A 576 32.60 -7.28 -40.53
N LYS A 577 31.97 -6.94 -41.67
CA LYS A 577 32.38 -7.48 -42.99
C LYS A 577 33.46 -6.59 -43.58
N VAL A 578 34.68 -7.09 -43.69
CA VAL A 578 35.79 -6.35 -44.30
C VAL A 578 35.58 -6.26 -45.81
N ASN A 579 34.86 -5.22 -46.26
CA ASN A 579 34.82 -4.81 -47.66
C ASN A 579 36.03 -3.90 -47.96
N LYS A 580 36.52 -3.92 -49.20
CA LYS A 580 37.71 -3.15 -49.65
C LYS A 580 37.64 -1.63 -49.41
N GLU A 581 36.46 -1.07 -49.12
CA GLU A 581 36.25 0.36 -48.86
C GLU A 581 36.30 0.76 -47.37
N GLN A 582 36.52 -0.19 -46.44
CA GLN A 582 36.65 0.06 -45.00
C GLN A 582 38.12 0.01 -44.50
N GLU A 583 39.10 0.39 -45.34
CA GLU A 583 40.51 0.42 -44.93
C GLU A 583 40.82 1.44 -43.81
N TRP A 584 39.92 2.39 -43.55
CA TRP A 584 40.07 3.36 -42.46
C TRP A 584 40.02 2.73 -41.05
N TRP A 585 39.47 1.53 -40.87
CA TRP A 585 39.48 0.79 -39.59
C TRP A 585 40.82 0.13 -39.27
N LYS A 586 41.73 -0.02 -40.25
CA LYS A 586 43.11 -0.47 -39.98
C LYS A 586 43.88 0.59 -39.18
N SER A 587 43.50 1.85 -39.30
CA SER A 587 44.22 2.99 -38.69
C SER A 587 44.07 3.03 -37.15
N PRO A 588 42.86 2.99 -36.53
CA PRO A 588 42.73 3.07 -35.07
C PRO A 588 43.38 1.90 -34.32
N ILE A 589 43.26 0.67 -34.83
CA ILE A 589 43.83 -0.54 -34.18
C ILE A 589 45.37 -0.49 -34.20
N LEU A 590 45.96 0.00 -35.31
CA LEU A 590 47.40 0.13 -35.45
C LEU A 590 48.00 1.14 -34.46
N TYR A 591 47.26 2.19 -34.08
CA TYR A 591 47.72 3.20 -33.12
C TYR A 591 47.27 2.93 -31.67
N PHE A 592 46.19 2.18 -31.45
CA PHE A 592 45.63 1.92 -30.12
C PHE A 592 46.57 1.08 -29.24
N TYR A 593 47.04 -0.07 -29.73
CA TYR A 593 47.91 -0.94 -28.94
C TYR A 593 49.27 -0.29 -28.60
N PRO A 594 49.96 0.39 -29.53
CA PRO A 594 51.17 1.14 -29.20
C PRO A 594 50.92 2.27 -28.19
N ALA A 595 49.80 3.00 -28.30
CA ALA A 595 49.46 4.07 -27.36
C ALA A 595 49.22 3.53 -25.94
N MET A 596 48.52 2.39 -25.79
CA MET A 596 48.29 1.76 -24.49
C MET A 596 49.59 1.21 -23.87
N ILE A 597 50.52 0.72 -24.69
CA ILE A 597 51.86 0.31 -24.24
C ILE A 597 52.65 1.52 -23.73
N ILE A 598 52.62 2.65 -24.46
CA ILE A 598 53.29 3.90 -24.04
C ILE A 598 52.70 4.43 -22.72
N ILE A 599 51.37 4.41 -22.55
CA ILE A 599 50.69 4.81 -21.31
C ILE A 599 51.10 3.90 -20.14
N THR A 600 51.19 2.59 -20.38
CA THR A 600 51.62 1.62 -19.35
C THR A 600 53.08 1.82 -18.93
N ILE A 601 53.96 2.12 -19.89
CA ILE A 601 55.38 2.44 -19.65
C ILE A 601 55.51 3.75 -18.87
N ALA A 602 54.76 4.79 -19.25
CA ALA A 602 54.74 6.07 -18.54
C ALA A 602 54.30 5.89 -17.08
N LEU A 603 53.20 5.18 -16.83
CA LEU A 603 52.71 4.89 -15.48
C LEU A 603 53.70 4.05 -14.66
N SER A 604 54.47 3.17 -15.30
CA SER A 604 55.53 2.38 -14.64
C SER A 604 56.76 3.23 -14.27
N CYS A 605 57.10 4.23 -15.08
CA CYS A 605 58.21 5.17 -14.81
C CYS A 605 57.89 6.18 -13.69
N PHE A 606 56.61 6.50 -13.45
CA PHE A 606 56.18 7.39 -12.36
C PHE A 606 56.10 6.72 -10.98
N LYS A 607 56.46 5.43 -10.86
CA LYS A 607 56.50 4.71 -9.58
C LYS A 607 57.61 5.30 -8.69
N PRO A 608 57.31 5.97 -7.56
CA PRO A 608 58.33 6.53 -6.69
C PRO A 608 59.17 5.41 -6.04
N LYS A 609 60.49 5.57 -6.01
CA LYS A 609 61.46 4.52 -5.60
C LYS A 609 61.57 4.26 -4.08
N ASP A 610 60.84 4.97 -3.22
CA ASP A 610 60.92 4.78 -1.77
C ASP A 610 59.68 4.08 -1.20
N ASP A 611 59.71 2.75 -1.19
CA ASP A 611 58.64 1.88 -0.67
C ASP A 611 58.79 1.53 0.83
N ASN A 612 59.75 2.11 1.55
CA ASN A 612 60.04 1.71 2.95
C ASN A 612 59.31 2.51 4.05
N HIS A 613 58.57 3.59 3.73
CA HIS A 613 57.97 4.44 4.77
C HIS A 613 56.44 4.26 4.99
N LYS A 614 55.76 3.48 4.14
CA LYS A 614 54.29 3.22 4.24
C LYS A 614 53.92 1.83 4.76
N THR A 615 54.86 0.89 4.82
CA THR A 615 54.61 -0.47 5.32
C THR A 615 54.41 -0.51 6.85
N THR A 616 54.98 0.47 7.56
CA THR A 616 54.92 0.55 9.03
C THR A 616 53.56 1.01 9.56
N THR A 617 52.86 1.89 8.84
CA THR A 617 51.54 2.40 9.26
C THR A 617 50.42 1.40 9.00
N LEU A 618 50.43 0.69 7.87
CA LEU A 618 49.41 -0.35 7.56
C LEU A 618 49.54 -1.59 8.46
N GLN A 619 50.77 -2.03 8.79
CA GLN A 619 51.00 -3.11 9.75
C GLN A 619 50.60 -2.73 11.18
N GLN A 620 50.74 -1.44 11.56
CA GLN A 620 50.26 -0.97 12.86
C GLN A 620 48.73 -0.98 12.93
N THR A 621 48.03 -0.53 11.89
CA THR A 621 46.55 -0.53 11.85
C THR A 621 45.96 -1.95 11.77
N GLU A 622 46.59 -2.87 11.04
CA GLU A 622 46.15 -4.27 11.02
C GLU A 622 46.42 -4.98 12.36
N LYS A 623 47.53 -4.66 13.05
CA LYS A 623 47.77 -5.19 14.40
C LYS A 623 46.74 -4.71 15.41
N THR A 624 46.37 -3.41 15.41
CA THR A 624 45.35 -2.89 16.33
C THR A 624 43.97 -3.47 16.06
N VAL A 625 43.57 -3.66 14.78
CA VAL A 625 42.26 -4.25 14.44
C VAL A 625 42.20 -5.75 14.75
N ILE A 626 43.31 -6.48 14.61
CA ILE A 626 43.39 -7.90 14.97
C ILE A 626 43.45 -8.06 16.50
N GLU A 627 44.18 -7.20 17.23
CA GLU A 627 44.16 -7.19 18.70
C GLU A 627 42.78 -6.81 19.25
N GLU A 628 42.06 -5.84 18.68
CA GLU A 628 40.67 -5.54 19.06
C GLU A 628 39.71 -6.71 18.82
N LYS A 629 39.81 -7.40 17.67
CA LYS A 629 38.98 -8.58 17.37
C LYS A 629 39.31 -9.79 18.24
N ILE A 630 40.59 -10.00 18.59
CA ILE A 630 41.00 -11.07 19.50
C ILE A 630 40.57 -10.75 20.93
N THR A 631 40.61 -9.48 21.33
CA THR A 631 40.16 -9.05 22.67
C THR A 631 38.65 -9.17 22.79
N SER A 632 37.87 -8.75 21.79
CA SER A 632 36.40 -8.86 21.82
C SER A 632 35.90 -10.32 21.75
N ASN A 633 36.57 -11.19 20.98
CA ASN A 633 36.25 -12.61 20.96
C ASN A 633 36.62 -13.31 22.27
N LYS A 634 37.73 -12.92 22.94
CA LYS A 634 38.04 -13.42 24.28
C LYS A 634 37.02 -12.97 25.33
N THR A 635 36.48 -11.75 25.25
CA THR A 635 35.39 -11.30 26.15
C THR A 635 34.08 -12.04 25.90
N VAL A 636 33.77 -12.36 24.64
CA VAL A 636 32.58 -13.15 24.27
C VAL A 636 32.71 -14.62 24.71
N ASP A 637 33.90 -15.21 24.62
CA ASP A 637 34.14 -16.58 25.06
C ASP A 637 34.21 -16.71 26.59
N THR A 638 34.71 -15.71 27.31
CA THR A 638 34.60 -15.65 28.79
C THR A 638 33.16 -15.38 29.27
N LEU A 639 32.35 -14.63 28.51
CA LEU A 639 30.91 -14.48 28.77
C LEU A 639 30.10 -15.74 28.46
N LYS A 640 30.52 -16.55 27.48
CA LYS A 640 29.91 -17.85 27.18
C LYS A 640 30.31 -18.92 28.20
N GLN A 641 31.57 -19.00 28.63
CA GLN A 641 32.00 -19.90 29.71
C GLN A 641 31.39 -19.52 31.07
N SER A 642 31.22 -18.24 31.39
CA SER A 642 30.57 -17.84 32.65
C SER A 642 29.06 -18.10 32.69
N LYS A 643 28.39 -18.20 31.53
CA LYS A 643 26.97 -18.57 31.43
C LYS A 643 26.72 -20.08 31.50
N THR A 644 27.67 -20.92 31.08
CA THR A 644 27.54 -22.39 31.24
C THR A 644 27.86 -22.87 32.66
N THR A 645 28.72 -22.18 33.41
CA THR A 645 29.03 -22.59 34.81
C THR A 645 28.01 -22.09 35.85
N LYS A 646 27.16 -21.10 35.53
CA LYS A 646 26.14 -20.55 36.45
C LYS A 646 24.80 -21.28 36.48
N LYS A 647 24.64 -22.39 35.74
CA LYS A 647 23.44 -23.25 35.85
C LYS A 647 23.54 -24.33 36.95
N HIS A 648 24.66 -24.40 37.66
CA HIS A 648 24.73 -25.07 38.95
C HIS A 648 25.24 -24.10 40.03
N THR A 649 24.48 -24.06 41.13
CA THR A 649 24.79 -23.54 42.48
C THR A 649 24.04 -22.26 42.86
N ILE A 650 22.80 -22.46 43.33
CA ILE A 650 22.19 -21.61 44.36
C ILE A 650 22.87 -21.98 45.67
N SER A 651 23.45 -21.02 46.39
CA SER A 651 23.36 -20.91 47.86
C SER A 651 24.21 -19.75 48.40
N THR A 652 23.53 -18.92 49.19
CA THR A 652 24.00 -18.17 50.38
C THR A 652 24.92 -16.95 50.27
N LYS A 653 24.33 -15.85 50.76
CA LYS A 653 24.83 -14.93 51.81
C LYS A 653 25.76 -13.78 51.40
N ASP A 654 25.28 -12.57 51.69
CA ASP A 654 25.84 -11.59 52.65
C ASP A 654 27.03 -10.83 52.03
N SER A 655 27.24 -9.53 52.15
CA SER A 655 26.69 -8.43 52.94
C SER A 655 27.37 -7.16 52.42
N LEU A 656 26.68 -6.02 52.48
CA LEU A 656 27.20 -4.67 52.75
C LEU A 656 28.69 -4.37 52.48
N LYS A 657 28.93 -3.40 51.59
CA LYS A 657 29.44 -2.07 51.99
C LYS A 657 29.16 -1.02 50.94
#